data_AF-A0A3N6FQ59-F1
#
_entry.id   AF-A0A3N6FQ59-F1
#
_cell.length_a   1.000
_cell.length_b   1.000
_cell.length_c   1.000
_cell.angle_alpha   90.00
_cell.angle_beta   90.00
_cell.angle_gamma   90.00
#
_symmetry.space_group_name_H-M   'P 1'
#
loop_
_entity.id
_entity.type
_entity.pdbx_description
1 polymer ?
#
loop_
_entity_poly.entity_id
_entity_poly.type
_entity_poly.pdbx_seq_one_letter_code
_entity_poly.pdbx_strand_id
1 'polypeptide(L)'
;MTNPGTTPGTTRRTVLAGAAALGAAAALPLALTAATGTAHATSPAAVTDDPAALRTRWHTLLTGGPGLDLTDPQIAAAVARIGKAATTSVKGLDPARTDGLFPDLTSTTLSNHVTTSFKRLATVATAWAVPGTPQYGDTALRDLLLAGLDWMLTNRYGADHTRFDNDWDWEIGSALALNDTAVLLYDVLGTERLGRITAAVRHYTPDPNLWRADRQIATGANRVWISTVVAVNAVLTGTGGDLARVRDALSDVEGSGANSVLAFNDASAAAEGTGEGFYSDGSFLQHYKHPYNGGYGKELLNNLSRLLNLLAGTEWAVTDPDLDNIRGWVDDGFDPLLVRGDVMASVCGREIARPSKQGHVSAQTVIEAVVRLIPSFPGETADRFTSLVKQWIAEDTYRDFLAVTDLASLVAARQVIASTVPARGPLVAHKQHPRMDKAAHHRPSFALGISAYSSRIYNYESIQNENLHAWHLSDGMVLLYTDDLGHYSEDYWPTVDPSRLPGTTVIAGRPADAAGQRTTSTADWAGGTALPGTTLGAYGMELRAYGSSLHGLKSWFCLDDVIACVGSGIGADAGTAETVVENRKLRDPKAALLVNGAAAPTDAGWSARLDKVRWLHVAGTGGYVFPEPATLNGLREERTATWREINLKYGTDTSVTRPYLTLWQDHGAAPSGAGYFWLQAPAASAERTEQWSAAPPVKLIARSTAVHAVQRCADGLVAANFWTAGTVRDLTSDGPASVLVRPDGKTVKVSLSDPTQLRSSVVLDLAQRGLSVVSADPGVSARSTKDGVRITADTAGRHGATLNLTLKRS
;
A
#
# COMPACT_ATOMS: atom_id res chain seq x y z
N MET A 1 25.02 48.77 -49.51
CA MET A 1 25.90 48.83 -48.32
C MET A 1 25.12 48.25 -47.15
N THR A 2 25.79 47.37 -46.41
CA THR A 2 25.42 46.71 -45.14
C THR A 2 24.21 45.77 -45.16
N ASN A 3 24.48 44.53 -44.74
CA ASN A 3 23.93 43.26 -45.22
C ASN A 3 23.00 42.59 -44.18
N PRO A 4 21.99 41.80 -44.59
CA PRO A 4 21.11 40.97 -43.76
C PRO A 4 21.45 39.46 -43.83
N GLY A 5 20.68 38.60 -43.14
CA GLY A 5 20.52 37.16 -43.45
C GLY A 5 19.88 36.40 -42.28
N THR A 6 18.73 35.70 -42.31
CA THR A 6 18.03 34.73 -43.21
C THR A 6 18.60 33.30 -43.26
N THR A 7 17.83 32.39 -42.64
CA THR A 7 17.47 30.95 -42.86
C THR A 7 17.62 30.36 -44.30
N PRO A 8 17.29 29.07 -44.62
CA PRO A 8 17.26 27.75 -43.90
C PRO A 8 17.75 26.52 -44.74
N GLY A 9 17.88 25.32 -44.11
CA GLY A 9 17.37 24.03 -44.64
C GLY A 9 18.28 23.00 -45.35
N THR A 10 17.89 21.72 -45.21
CA THR A 10 18.04 20.51 -46.08
C THR A 10 18.93 19.29 -45.69
N THR A 11 18.26 18.22 -45.22
CA THR A 11 18.19 16.79 -45.68
C THR A 11 19.38 15.87 -46.05
N ARG A 12 19.28 14.63 -45.52
CA ARG A 12 19.32 13.26 -46.14
C ARG A 12 20.58 12.34 -46.05
N ARG A 13 20.31 11.13 -45.51
CA ARG A 13 20.67 9.73 -45.92
C ARG A 13 22.02 9.07 -45.55
N THR A 14 21.91 8.06 -44.66
CA THR A 14 22.35 6.62 -44.71
C THR A 14 23.68 6.20 -45.34
N VAL A 15 24.43 5.29 -44.66
CA VAL A 15 24.74 3.89 -45.07
C VAL A 15 25.54 3.13 -43.97
N LEU A 16 25.36 1.80 -43.94
CA LEU A 16 25.76 0.72 -43.03
C LEU A 16 27.26 0.28 -43.01
N ALA A 17 27.55 -0.59 -42.01
CA ALA A 17 28.56 -1.69 -41.94
C ALA A 17 30.00 -1.30 -41.54
N GLY A 18 30.80 -2.07 -40.80
CA GLY A 18 30.72 -3.40 -40.19
C GLY A 18 32.15 -3.84 -39.76
N ALA A 19 32.26 -4.57 -38.64
CA ALA A 19 33.28 -5.55 -38.22
C ALA A 19 34.82 -5.28 -38.24
N ALA A 20 35.42 -5.52 -37.06
CA ALA A 20 36.58 -6.38 -36.75
C ALA A 20 38.06 -5.88 -36.76
N ALA A 21 38.72 -6.23 -35.63
CA ALA A 21 40.07 -6.81 -35.46
C ALA A 21 41.30 -5.95 -35.03
N LEU A 22 41.73 -6.20 -33.78
CA LEU A 22 43.08 -6.60 -33.28
C LEU A 22 44.35 -5.76 -33.56
N GLY A 23 45.12 -5.50 -32.49
CA GLY A 23 46.60 -5.35 -32.56
C GLY A 23 47.28 -4.56 -31.43
N ALA A 24 48.06 -5.24 -30.57
CA ALA A 24 48.95 -4.72 -29.51
C ALA A 24 50.19 -3.98 -30.08
N ALA A 25 51.13 -3.30 -29.40
CA ALA A 25 51.63 -3.27 -28.01
C ALA A 25 52.63 -2.08 -27.81
N ALA A 26 52.91 -1.73 -26.53
CA ALA A 26 54.18 -1.19 -25.96
C ALA A 26 54.71 0.23 -26.37
N ALA A 27 55.30 1.10 -25.53
CA ALA A 27 55.62 1.15 -24.09
C ALA A 27 56.04 2.60 -23.66
N LEU A 28 55.62 3.03 -22.45
CA LEU A 28 56.27 3.85 -21.38
C LEU A 28 57.06 5.17 -21.70
N PRO A 29 57.36 6.03 -20.70
CA PRO A 29 56.55 6.66 -19.64
C PRO A 29 56.77 8.19 -19.54
N LEU A 30 55.88 8.97 -18.89
CA LEU A 30 56.26 10.10 -18.02
C LEU A 30 55.04 10.64 -17.24
N ALA A 31 55.26 10.91 -15.96
CA ALA A 31 54.28 11.30 -14.96
C ALA A 31 53.89 12.80 -15.03
N LEU A 32 52.64 13.14 -14.70
CA LEU A 32 52.26 13.88 -13.49
C LEU A 32 50.73 14.17 -13.44
N THR A 33 50.11 13.72 -12.35
CA THR A 33 48.99 14.34 -11.60
C THR A 33 47.78 14.94 -12.33
N ALA A 34 46.65 14.21 -12.28
CA ALA A 34 45.34 14.76 -11.92
C ALA A 34 44.43 13.63 -11.45
N ALA A 35 43.92 13.75 -10.23
CA ALA A 35 42.95 12.83 -9.66
C ALA A 35 41.59 13.01 -10.36
N THR A 36 41.24 12.08 -11.25
CA THR A 36 39.89 11.86 -11.75
C THR A 36 39.61 10.37 -11.72
N GLY A 37 39.21 9.88 -10.55
CA GLY A 37 38.68 8.52 -10.41
C GLY A 37 37.33 8.45 -11.11
N THR A 38 37.32 8.03 -12.36
CA THR A 38 36.16 7.41 -12.98
C THR A 38 35.92 6.08 -12.27
N ALA A 39 35.07 6.09 -11.25
CA ALA A 39 34.51 4.87 -10.67
C ALA A 39 33.58 4.23 -11.71
N HIS A 40 34.16 3.57 -12.71
CA HIS A 40 33.46 2.51 -13.43
C HIS A 40 33.13 1.43 -12.42
N ALA A 41 31.87 0.99 -12.47
CA ALA A 41 31.33 -0.11 -11.70
C ALA A 41 32.37 -1.21 -11.53
N THR A 42 32.89 -1.35 -10.30
CA THR A 42 33.52 -2.61 -9.91
C THR A 42 32.45 -3.67 -10.07
N SER A 43 32.67 -4.61 -10.99
CA SER A 43 31.95 -5.90 -10.97
C SER A 43 31.89 -6.37 -9.53
N PRO A 44 30.73 -6.83 -9.02
CA PRO A 44 30.67 -7.36 -7.68
C PRO A 44 31.73 -8.45 -7.57
N ALA A 45 32.55 -8.39 -6.51
CA ALA A 45 33.54 -9.42 -6.22
C ALA A 45 32.88 -10.78 -6.42
N ALA A 46 33.55 -11.69 -7.15
CA ALA A 46 33.00 -13.01 -7.48
C ALA A 46 32.39 -13.63 -6.22
N VAL A 47 31.06 -13.67 -6.20
CA VAL A 47 30.30 -14.19 -5.07
C VAL A 47 30.47 -15.69 -5.11
N THR A 48 30.96 -16.26 -4.03
CA THR A 48 31.15 -17.70 -3.91
C THR A 48 29.91 -18.34 -3.31
N ASP A 49 29.62 -19.58 -3.70
CA ASP A 49 28.62 -20.45 -3.06
C ASP A 49 29.03 -20.87 -1.62
N ASP A 50 30.03 -20.19 -1.05
CA ASP A 50 30.57 -20.41 0.29
C ASP A 50 29.55 -19.98 1.35
N PRO A 51 29.09 -20.90 2.23
CA PRO A 51 28.21 -20.56 3.34
C PRO A 51 28.72 -19.42 4.22
N ALA A 52 30.04 -19.24 4.37
CA ALA A 52 30.62 -18.13 5.12
C ALA A 52 30.41 -16.77 4.44
N ALA A 53 30.49 -16.72 3.11
CA ALA A 53 30.22 -15.51 2.34
C ALA A 53 28.73 -15.13 2.42
N LEU A 54 27.83 -16.11 2.28
CA LEU A 54 26.38 -15.91 2.44
C LEU A 54 26.01 -15.45 3.85
N ARG A 55 26.61 -16.04 4.88
CA ARG A 55 26.42 -15.61 6.27
C ARG A 55 26.90 -14.17 6.48
N THR A 56 28.04 -13.80 5.92
CA THR A 56 28.58 -12.42 5.99
C THR A 56 27.65 -11.42 5.31
N ARG A 57 27.02 -11.82 4.18
CA ARG A 57 26.02 -11.00 3.51
C ARG A 57 24.79 -10.78 4.39
N TRP A 58 24.24 -11.84 4.98
CA TRP A 58 23.10 -11.71 5.90
C TRP A 58 23.46 -10.87 7.13
N HIS A 59 24.64 -11.08 7.72
CA HIS A 59 25.18 -10.27 8.80
C HIS A 59 25.24 -8.78 8.43
N THR A 60 25.65 -8.46 7.20
CA THR A 60 25.67 -7.08 6.69
C THR A 60 24.27 -6.47 6.60
N LEU A 61 23.25 -7.25 6.20
CA LEU A 61 21.85 -6.78 6.19
C LEU A 61 21.34 -6.44 7.59
N LEU A 62 21.89 -7.07 8.64
CA LEU A 62 21.52 -6.84 10.04
C LEU A 62 22.32 -5.70 10.70
N THR A 63 23.54 -5.45 10.24
CA THR A 63 24.51 -4.56 10.92
C THR A 63 24.94 -3.33 10.13
N GLY A 64 24.59 -3.24 8.85
CA GLY A 64 25.11 -2.22 7.93
C GLY A 64 26.50 -2.52 7.37
N GLY A 65 27.12 -3.63 7.79
CA GLY A 65 28.38 -4.13 7.23
C GLY A 65 29.64 -3.53 7.86
N PRO A 66 30.82 -4.02 7.44
CA PRO A 66 32.10 -3.47 7.89
C PRO A 66 32.31 -2.05 7.32
N GLY A 67 33.02 -1.20 8.07
CA GLY A 67 33.41 0.14 7.58
C GLY A 67 32.35 1.22 7.74
N LEU A 68 31.42 1.08 8.69
CA LEU A 68 30.49 2.14 9.08
C LEU A 68 31.25 3.43 9.39
N ASP A 69 30.88 4.52 8.71
CA ASP A 69 31.41 5.85 9.00
C ASP A 69 30.73 6.42 10.25
N LEU A 70 31.30 6.15 11.42
CA LEU A 70 30.80 6.65 12.70
C LEU A 70 30.99 8.18 12.86
N THR A 71 31.64 8.86 11.92
CA THR A 71 31.75 10.31 11.91
C THR A 71 30.54 10.97 11.24
N ASP A 72 29.77 10.22 10.43
CA ASP A 72 28.48 10.67 9.92
C ASP A 72 27.45 10.72 11.07
N PRO A 73 26.81 11.88 11.31
CA PRO A 73 25.91 12.06 12.45
C PRO A 73 24.64 11.19 12.37
N GLN A 74 24.15 10.85 11.17
CA GLN A 74 22.98 9.98 11.00
C GLN A 74 23.34 8.52 11.30
N ILE A 75 24.52 8.06 10.85
CA ILE A 75 25.04 6.72 11.18
C ILE A 75 25.31 6.61 12.67
N ALA A 76 26.01 7.59 13.27
CA ALA A 76 26.27 7.61 14.71
C ALA A 76 24.97 7.60 15.53
N ALA A 77 23.96 8.37 15.11
CA ALA A 77 22.64 8.35 15.74
C ALA A 77 21.95 6.98 15.60
N ALA A 78 22.02 6.33 14.44
CA ALA A 78 21.46 5.00 14.24
C ALA A 78 22.14 3.94 15.13
N VAL A 79 23.47 3.97 15.23
CA VAL A 79 24.24 3.10 16.14
C VAL A 79 23.85 3.35 17.60
N ALA A 80 23.69 4.62 18.01
CA ALA A 80 23.23 4.95 19.35
C ALA A 80 21.79 4.45 19.62
N ARG A 81 20.88 4.52 18.64
CA ARG A 81 19.53 3.96 18.74
C ARG A 81 19.56 2.45 18.97
N ILE A 82 20.42 1.72 18.24
CA ILE A 82 20.62 0.27 18.42
C ILE A 82 21.09 -0.03 19.85
N GLY A 83 22.09 0.68 20.35
CA GLY A 83 22.58 0.51 21.73
C GLY A 83 21.51 0.80 22.79
N LYS A 84 20.68 1.83 22.59
CA LYS A 84 19.55 2.15 23.48
C LYS A 84 18.45 1.09 23.43
N ALA A 85 18.13 0.57 22.24
CA ALA A 85 17.17 -0.50 22.06
C ALA A 85 17.63 -1.77 22.80
N ALA A 86 18.90 -2.16 22.66
CA ALA A 86 19.46 -3.29 23.40
C ALA A 86 19.44 -3.08 24.92
N THR A 87 19.78 -1.88 25.40
CA THR A 87 19.69 -1.53 26.83
C THR A 87 18.27 -1.68 27.37
N THR A 88 17.25 -1.45 26.54
CA THR A 88 15.86 -1.64 26.92
C THR A 88 15.46 -3.11 26.86
N SER A 89 15.82 -3.79 25.76
CA SER A 89 15.46 -5.19 25.50
C SER A 89 16.12 -6.19 26.44
N VAL A 90 17.29 -5.88 27.01
CA VAL A 90 18.00 -6.76 27.96
C VAL A 90 17.42 -6.69 29.39
N LYS A 91 16.57 -5.69 29.69
CA LYS A 91 16.01 -5.53 31.04
C LYS A 91 15.20 -6.76 31.45
N GLY A 92 15.53 -7.32 32.60
CA GLY A 92 14.86 -8.50 33.15
C GLY A 92 15.24 -9.81 32.47
N LEU A 93 16.24 -9.83 31.57
CA LEU A 93 16.81 -11.06 31.04
C LEU A 93 17.47 -11.85 32.18
N ASP A 94 16.88 -12.99 32.54
CA ASP A 94 17.37 -13.80 33.65
C ASP A 94 17.21 -15.31 33.35
N PRO A 95 18.29 -15.98 32.92
CA PRO A 95 18.30 -17.43 32.68
C PRO A 95 18.13 -18.31 33.92
N ALA A 96 18.11 -17.76 35.14
CA ALA A 96 17.85 -18.53 36.36
C ALA A 96 16.36 -18.73 36.66
N ARG A 97 15.47 -18.01 35.96
CA ARG A 97 14.01 -18.11 36.13
C ARG A 97 13.46 -19.45 35.63
N THR A 98 12.28 -19.83 36.10
CA THR A 98 11.61 -21.09 35.71
C THR A 98 10.28 -20.89 34.96
N ASP A 99 9.71 -19.68 35.04
CA ASP A 99 8.38 -19.32 34.52
C ASP A 99 8.43 -18.46 33.24
N GLY A 100 9.61 -17.94 32.88
CA GLY A 100 9.84 -17.13 31.68
C GLY A 100 11.23 -16.51 31.69
N LEU A 101 11.87 -16.37 30.52
CA LEU A 101 13.20 -15.74 30.39
C LEU A 101 13.19 -14.27 30.83
N PHE A 102 12.06 -13.61 30.60
CA PHE A 102 11.78 -12.25 31.04
C PHE A 102 10.54 -12.24 31.95
N PRO A 103 10.51 -11.41 33.00
CA PRO A 103 9.39 -11.38 33.96
C PRO A 103 8.06 -10.93 33.34
N ASP A 104 8.11 -10.17 32.23
CA ASP A 104 6.93 -9.70 31.51
C ASP A 104 6.50 -10.63 30.36
N LEU A 105 7.24 -11.72 30.10
CA LEU A 105 6.98 -12.66 29.01
C LEU A 105 6.82 -14.11 29.52
N THR A 106 5.92 -14.31 30.47
CA THR A 106 5.77 -15.60 31.21
C THR A 106 4.63 -16.50 30.72
N SER A 107 3.70 -16.00 29.91
CA SER A 107 2.56 -16.78 29.41
C SER A 107 2.97 -18.06 28.68
N THR A 108 2.29 -19.15 29.00
CA THR A 108 2.40 -20.46 28.34
C THR A 108 1.24 -20.75 27.39
N THR A 109 0.38 -19.76 27.15
CA THR A 109 -0.79 -19.88 26.27
C THR A 109 -0.85 -18.80 25.19
N LEU A 110 0.02 -17.79 25.26
CA LEU A 110 0.13 -16.72 24.26
C LEU A 110 1.44 -16.86 23.51
N SER A 111 1.40 -17.30 22.25
CA SER A 111 2.62 -17.65 21.50
C SER A 111 3.49 -16.43 21.20
N ASN A 112 2.90 -15.23 21.17
CA ASN A 112 3.64 -13.99 20.98
C ASN A 112 4.67 -13.71 22.09
N HIS A 113 4.54 -14.31 23.30
CA HIS A 113 5.56 -14.20 24.36
C HIS A 113 6.86 -14.91 23.96
N VAL A 114 6.77 -16.05 23.25
CA VAL A 114 7.92 -16.79 22.74
C VAL A 114 8.64 -15.96 21.67
N THR A 115 7.91 -15.50 20.66
CA THR A 115 8.44 -14.62 19.60
C THR A 115 9.07 -13.35 20.18
N THR A 116 8.40 -12.70 21.13
CA THR A 116 8.91 -11.44 21.72
C THR A 116 10.20 -11.66 22.50
N SER A 117 10.35 -12.80 23.17
CA SER A 117 11.60 -13.17 23.86
C SER A 117 12.75 -13.31 22.87
N PHE A 118 12.56 -14.01 21.75
CA PHE A 118 13.59 -14.12 20.71
C PHE A 118 13.87 -12.79 20.02
N LYS A 119 12.87 -11.94 19.77
CA LYS A 119 13.07 -10.60 19.21
C LYS A 119 13.89 -9.70 20.14
N ARG A 120 13.72 -9.81 21.46
CA ARG A 120 14.57 -9.11 22.44
C ARG A 120 16.01 -9.62 22.37
N LEU A 121 16.22 -10.93 22.35
CA LEU A 121 17.56 -11.52 22.20
C LEU A 121 18.23 -11.07 20.89
N ALA A 122 17.51 -11.08 19.77
CA ALA A 122 18.00 -10.61 18.48
C ALA A 122 18.39 -9.13 18.52
N THR A 123 17.57 -8.26 19.14
CA THR A 123 17.88 -6.83 19.31
C THR A 123 19.19 -6.62 20.07
N VAL A 124 19.40 -7.40 21.14
CA VAL A 124 20.62 -7.31 21.96
C VAL A 124 21.82 -7.88 21.21
N ALA A 125 21.66 -8.99 20.48
CA ALA A 125 22.70 -9.56 19.63
C ALA A 125 23.11 -8.62 18.49
N THR A 126 22.16 -7.88 17.89
CA THR A 126 22.48 -6.86 16.88
C THR A 126 23.37 -5.78 17.48
N ALA A 127 23.05 -5.26 18.68
CA ALA A 127 23.90 -4.28 19.32
C ALA A 127 25.30 -4.83 19.65
N TRP A 128 25.38 -6.07 20.13
CA TRP A 128 26.65 -6.75 20.39
C TRP A 128 27.54 -6.88 19.13
N ALA A 129 26.92 -7.02 17.95
CA ALA A 129 27.62 -7.18 16.68
C ALA A 129 27.94 -5.87 15.94
N VAL A 130 27.31 -4.74 16.30
CA VAL A 130 27.50 -3.44 15.62
C VAL A 130 28.61 -2.62 16.28
N PRO A 131 29.71 -2.30 15.57
CA PRO A 131 30.76 -1.43 16.11
C PRO A 131 30.23 -0.06 16.53
N GLY A 132 30.70 0.43 17.69
CA GLY A 132 30.33 1.75 18.22
C GLY A 132 29.13 1.75 19.17
N THR A 133 28.41 0.63 19.33
CA THR A 133 27.45 0.49 20.43
C THR A 133 28.19 0.26 21.76
N PRO A 134 27.59 0.58 22.91
CA PRO A 134 28.13 0.19 24.22
C PRO A 134 28.25 -1.32 24.43
N GLN A 135 27.47 -2.11 23.70
CA GLN A 135 27.39 -3.57 23.81
C GLN A 135 28.43 -4.30 22.95
N TYR A 136 29.09 -3.59 22.03
CA TYR A 136 29.92 -4.20 21.01
C TYR A 136 31.04 -5.07 21.61
N GLY A 137 31.03 -6.36 21.31
CA GLY A 137 32.03 -7.32 21.79
C GLY A 137 32.04 -7.59 23.31
N ASP A 138 31.03 -7.12 24.06
CA ASP A 138 30.94 -7.36 25.51
C ASP A 138 30.82 -8.87 25.80
N THR A 139 31.78 -9.41 26.55
CA THR A 139 31.86 -10.84 26.88
C THR A 139 30.83 -11.28 27.92
N ALA A 140 30.49 -10.42 28.89
CA ALA A 140 29.48 -10.74 29.89
C ALA A 140 28.08 -10.72 29.26
N LEU A 141 27.81 -9.76 28.38
CA LEU A 141 26.57 -9.71 27.61
C LEU A 141 26.45 -10.90 26.66
N ARG A 142 27.54 -11.27 25.98
CA ARG A 142 27.60 -12.50 25.16
C ARG A 142 27.21 -13.72 25.98
N ASP A 143 27.83 -13.93 27.14
CA ASP A 143 27.57 -15.11 27.97
C ASP A 143 26.13 -15.14 28.48
N LEU A 144 25.58 -13.98 28.83
CA LEU A 144 24.17 -13.84 29.21
C LEU A 144 23.22 -14.15 28.04
N LEU A 145 23.53 -13.69 26.82
CA LEU A 145 22.77 -14.01 25.60
C LEU A 145 22.77 -15.51 25.32
N LEU A 146 23.94 -16.15 25.38
CA LEU A 146 24.09 -17.58 25.14
C LEU A 146 23.30 -18.40 26.18
N ALA A 147 23.37 -18.03 27.45
CA ALA A 147 22.56 -18.64 28.50
C ALA A 147 21.05 -18.44 28.29
N GLY A 148 20.63 -17.25 27.83
CA GLY A 148 19.24 -16.98 27.49
C GLY A 148 18.73 -17.80 26.29
N LEU A 149 19.56 -17.98 25.27
CA LEU A 149 19.25 -18.88 24.14
C LEU A 149 19.10 -20.32 24.61
N ASP A 150 20.04 -20.81 25.43
CA ASP A 150 19.96 -22.15 25.99
C ASP A 150 18.70 -22.33 26.84
N TRP A 151 18.31 -21.32 27.62
CA TRP A 151 17.08 -21.33 28.39
C TRP A 151 15.85 -21.44 27.49
N MET A 152 15.73 -20.60 26.46
CA MET A 152 14.58 -20.63 25.54
C MET A 152 14.47 -21.98 24.82
N LEU A 153 15.59 -22.52 24.35
CA LEU A 153 15.64 -23.81 23.66
C LEU A 153 15.31 -25.00 24.57
N THR A 154 15.51 -24.86 25.87
CA THR A 154 15.22 -25.92 26.86
C THR A 154 13.79 -25.85 27.39
N ASN A 155 13.22 -24.65 27.49
CA ASN A 155 11.99 -24.42 28.26
C ASN A 155 10.79 -23.97 27.42
N ARG A 156 11.01 -23.49 26.18
CA ARG A 156 9.96 -22.82 25.40
C ARG A 156 9.93 -23.18 23.91
N TYR A 157 11.06 -23.53 23.28
CA TYR A 157 11.10 -23.66 21.81
C TYR A 157 12.06 -24.75 21.34
N GLY A 158 11.53 -25.82 20.74
CA GLY A 158 12.30 -27.00 20.35
C GLY A 158 11.39 -28.21 20.15
N ALA A 159 11.95 -29.31 19.65
CA ALA A 159 11.16 -30.49 19.27
C ALA A 159 10.35 -31.13 20.41
N ASP A 160 10.79 -30.90 21.66
CA ASP A 160 10.12 -31.40 22.86
C ASP A 160 8.96 -30.50 23.34
N HIS A 161 8.68 -29.40 22.64
CA HIS A 161 7.65 -28.43 23.02
C HIS A 161 6.48 -28.42 22.06
N THR A 162 5.28 -28.56 22.62
CA THR A 162 4.02 -28.44 21.88
C THR A 162 3.75 -26.97 21.54
N ARG A 163 3.56 -26.69 20.25
CA ARG A 163 3.09 -25.39 19.77
C ARG A 163 1.67 -25.08 20.28
N PHE A 164 1.34 -23.81 20.46
CA PHE A 164 0.02 -23.33 20.87
C PHE A 164 -0.31 -21.96 20.27
N ASP A 165 -1.57 -21.54 20.35
CA ASP A 165 -2.07 -20.24 19.91
C ASP A 165 -1.88 -20.00 18.39
N ASN A 166 -0.83 -19.28 17.97
CA ASN A 166 -0.66 -18.85 16.58
C ASN A 166 0.59 -19.48 15.93
N ASP A 167 0.38 -20.30 14.89
CA ASP A 167 1.46 -20.98 14.14
C ASP A 167 2.53 -20.02 13.59
N TRP A 168 2.16 -18.78 13.25
CA TRP A 168 3.13 -17.79 12.77
C TRP A 168 4.23 -17.52 13.79
N ASP A 169 3.93 -17.53 15.09
CA ASP A 169 4.94 -17.30 16.13
C ASP A 169 5.96 -18.44 16.21
N TRP A 170 5.54 -19.67 15.89
CA TRP A 170 6.38 -20.86 15.92
C TRP A 170 7.21 -21.03 14.65
N GLU A 171 6.59 -20.91 13.47
CA GLU A 171 7.26 -21.23 12.21
C GLU A 171 7.99 -20.04 11.57
N ILE A 172 7.61 -18.81 11.94
CA ILE A 172 8.11 -17.59 11.29
C ILE A 172 8.71 -16.64 12.32
N GLY A 173 7.91 -16.12 13.25
CA GLY A 173 8.29 -15.04 14.16
C GLY A 173 9.50 -15.38 15.02
N SER A 174 9.45 -16.51 15.74
CA SER A 174 10.56 -16.99 16.57
C SER A 174 11.74 -17.46 15.72
N ALA A 175 11.47 -18.19 14.63
CA ALA A 175 12.49 -18.76 13.76
C ALA A 175 13.36 -17.69 13.07
N LEU A 176 12.76 -16.62 12.54
CA LEU A 176 13.48 -15.49 11.94
C LEU A 176 14.40 -14.83 12.98
N ALA A 177 13.87 -14.48 14.16
CA ALA A 177 14.65 -13.81 15.21
C ALA A 177 15.78 -14.70 15.74
N LEU A 178 15.54 -16.01 15.86
CA LEU A 178 16.54 -16.98 16.31
C LEU A 178 17.64 -17.18 15.25
N ASN A 179 17.29 -17.29 13.97
CA ASN A 179 18.24 -17.37 12.87
C ASN A 179 19.11 -16.11 12.79
N ASP A 180 18.52 -14.91 12.87
CA ASP A 180 19.26 -13.64 12.88
C ASP A 180 20.25 -13.59 14.05
N THR A 181 19.79 -13.97 15.25
CA THR A 181 20.65 -14.07 16.45
C THR A 181 21.82 -15.04 16.21
N ALA A 182 21.56 -16.18 15.58
CA ALA A 182 22.58 -17.17 15.31
C ALA A 182 23.60 -16.71 14.26
N VAL A 183 23.18 -15.94 13.25
CA VAL A 183 24.10 -15.31 12.29
C VAL A 183 25.02 -14.31 12.98
N LEU A 184 24.46 -13.47 13.87
CA LEU A 184 25.21 -12.43 14.59
C LEU A 184 26.21 -13.01 15.60
N LEU A 185 25.86 -14.14 16.24
CA LEU A 185 26.69 -14.80 17.26
C LEU A 185 27.49 -15.99 16.73
N TYR A 186 27.52 -16.22 15.41
CA TYR A 186 27.97 -17.48 14.81
C TYR A 186 29.33 -17.97 15.34
N ASP A 187 30.32 -17.08 15.41
CA ASP A 187 31.69 -17.41 15.81
C ASP A 187 31.83 -17.75 17.30
N VAL A 188 30.84 -17.42 18.12
CA VAL A 188 30.84 -17.64 19.58
C VAL A 188 29.78 -18.63 20.06
N LEU A 189 28.90 -19.13 19.18
CA LEU A 189 27.88 -20.12 19.53
C LEU A 189 28.48 -21.47 19.91
N GLY A 190 29.54 -21.89 19.23
CA GLY A 190 30.00 -23.27 19.26
C GLY A 190 29.06 -24.24 18.52
N THR A 191 29.58 -25.43 18.19
CA THR A 191 28.87 -26.40 17.34
C THR A 191 27.62 -26.98 17.99
N GLU A 192 27.65 -27.23 19.31
CA GLU A 192 26.51 -27.80 20.04
C GLU A 192 25.30 -26.86 20.00
N ARG A 193 25.48 -25.59 20.36
CA ARG A 193 24.39 -24.62 20.38
C ARG A 193 23.86 -24.33 18.99
N LEU A 194 24.76 -24.19 18.00
CA LEU A 194 24.37 -24.05 16.60
C LEU A 194 23.50 -25.24 16.13
N GLY A 195 23.87 -26.47 16.50
CA GLY A 195 23.09 -27.67 16.22
C GLY A 195 21.71 -27.66 16.88
N ARG A 196 21.61 -27.26 18.16
CA ARG A 196 20.32 -27.14 18.86
C ARG A 196 19.41 -26.07 18.23
N ILE A 197 19.97 -24.92 17.88
CA ILE A 197 19.24 -23.82 17.22
C ILE A 197 18.69 -24.30 15.88
N THR A 198 19.55 -24.85 15.02
CA THR A 198 19.16 -25.21 13.66
C THR A 198 18.16 -26.37 13.65
N ALA A 199 18.34 -27.36 14.54
CA ALA A 199 17.37 -28.45 14.74
C ALA A 199 16.01 -27.94 15.24
N ALA A 200 15.97 -27.01 16.19
CA ALA A 200 14.74 -26.42 16.70
C ALA A 200 13.98 -25.65 15.60
N VAL A 201 14.68 -24.84 14.80
CA VAL A 201 14.07 -24.12 13.67
C VAL A 201 13.54 -25.11 12.63
N ARG A 202 14.34 -26.11 12.24
CA ARG A 202 13.96 -27.12 11.24
C ARG A 202 12.78 -27.99 11.69
N HIS A 203 12.64 -28.24 12.99
CA HIS A 203 11.49 -28.97 13.52
C HIS A 203 10.16 -28.30 13.16
N TYR A 204 10.07 -26.98 13.35
CA TYR A 204 8.86 -26.22 13.04
C TYR A 204 8.76 -25.91 11.54
N THR A 205 9.87 -25.51 10.90
CA THR A 205 9.90 -25.00 9.52
C THR A 205 10.88 -25.79 8.62
N PRO A 206 10.59 -27.06 8.30
CA PRO A 206 11.49 -27.91 7.52
C PRO A 206 11.42 -27.68 6.00
N ASP A 207 10.37 -27.01 5.51
CA ASP A 207 10.02 -26.96 4.10
C ASP A 207 9.59 -25.54 3.69
N PRO A 208 10.19 -24.94 2.65
CA PRO A 208 9.83 -23.60 2.18
C PRO A 208 8.44 -23.53 1.49
N ASN A 209 7.85 -24.66 1.09
CA ASN A 209 6.53 -24.71 0.43
C ASN A 209 5.38 -24.89 1.42
N LEU A 210 5.64 -25.29 2.67
CA LEU A 210 4.60 -25.72 3.61
C LEU A 210 4.64 -24.90 4.90
N TRP A 211 3.45 -24.65 5.46
CA TRP A 211 3.30 -23.92 6.71
C TRP A 211 2.20 -24.49 7.60
N ARG A 212 2.19 -24.09 8.87
CA ARG A 212 1.35 -24.58 9.97
C ARG A 212 1.58 -26.04 10.33
N ALA A 213 1.00 -26.40 11.47
CA ALA A 213 0.99 -27.76 11.99
C ALA A 213 0.39 -28.78 11.00
N ASP A 214 -0.59 -28.36 10.20
CA ASP A 214 -1.27 -29.17 9.20
C ASP A 214 -0.60 -29.15 7.81
N ARG A 215 0.55 -28.47 7.68
CA ARG A 215 1.38 -28.45 6.47
C ARG A 215 0.61 -27.99 5.22
N GLN A 216 -0.15 -26.91 5.38
CA GLN A 216 -0.78 -26.22 4.26
C GLN A 216 0.26 -25.65 3.30
N ILE A 217 -0.10 -25.54 2.02
CA ILE A 217 0.72 -24.81 1.04
C ILE A 217 0.84 -23.36 1.50
N ALA A 218 2.08 -22.89 1.67
CA ALA A 218 2.37 -21.51 2.00
C ALA A 218 2.12 -20.63 0.77
N THR A 219 1.54 -19.43 0.91
CA THR A 219 1.25 -18.55 -0.23
C THR A 219 1.56 -17.10 0.10
N GLY A 220 1.79 -16.27 -0.94
CA GLY A 220 2.09 -14.85 -0.78
C GLY A 220 3.19 -14.58 0.25
N ALA A 221 2.91 -13.68 1.20
CA ALA A 221 3.87 -13.31 2.24
C ALA A 221 4.33 -14.50 3.12
N ASN A 222 3.45 -15.47 3.39
CA ASN A 222 3.80 -16.64 4.21
C ASN A 222 4.87 -17.49 3.54
N ARG A 223 4.77 -17.73 2.22
CA ARG A 223 5.80 -18.42 1.44
C ARG A 223 7.14 -17.72 1.57
N VAL A 224 7.18 -16.40 1.36
CA VAL A 224 8.44 -15.64 1.40
C VAL A 224 9.06 -15.65 2.80
N TRP A 225 8.27 -15.56 3.86
CA TRP A 225 8.80 -15.67 5.23
C TRP A 225 9.40 -17.04 5.53
N ILE A 226 8.71 -18.12 5.16
CA ILE A 226 9.17 -19.49 5.40
C ILE A 226 10.40 -19.78 4.56
N SER A 227 10.41 -19.36 3.29
CA SER A 227 11.60 -19.37 2.44
C SER A 227 12.76 -18.62 3.08
N THR A 228 12.51 -17.50 3.75
CA THR A 228 13.54 -16.75 4.49
C THR A 228 14.06 -17.55 5.70
N VAL A 229 13.16 -18.16 6.48
CA VAL A 229 13.54 -19.01 7.60
C VAL A 229 14.43 -20.17 7.14
N VAL A 230 14.01 -20.89 6.09
CA VAL A 230 14.76 -22.02 5.54
C VAL A 230 16.09 -21.57 4.95
N ALA A 231 16.12 -20.45 4.22
CA ALA A 231 17.35 -19.93 3.61
C ALA A 231 18.41 -19.59 4.66
N VAL A 232 18.05 -18.83 5.69
CA VAL A 232 19.02 -18.43 6.72
C VAL A 232 19.47 -19.63 7.55
N ASN A 233 18.57 -20.59 7.80
CA ASN A 233 18.93 -21.85 8.45
C ASN A 233 19.93 -22.66 7.59
N ALA A 234 19.70 -22.75 6.28
CA ALA A 234 20.58 -23.43 5.34
C ALA A 234 21.98 -22.77 5.25
N VAL A 235 22.05 -21.44 5.34
CA VAL A 235 23.31 -20.69 5.42
C VAL A 235 24.09 -21.03 6.70
N LEU A 236 23.38 -21.21 7.82
CA LEU A 236 23.99 -21.60 9.10
C LEU A 236 24.54 -23.03 9.10
N THR A 237 23.94 -23.94 8.32
CA THR A 237 24.34 -25.36 8.24
C THR A 237 25.17 -25.72 7.01
N GLY A 238 25.34 -24.80 6.05
CA GLY A 238 26.02 -25.05 4.78
C GLY A 238 25.27 -26.01 3.85
N THR A 239 23.93 -26.01 3.88
CA THR A 239 23.09 -26.96 3.13
C THR A 239 22.58 -26.36 1.81
N GLY A 240 23.38 -26.44 0.75
CA GLY A 240 23.03 -25.88 -0.57
C GLY A 240 21.73 -26.43 -1.18
N GLY A 241 21.39 -27.69 -0.90
CA GLY A 241 20.12 -28.28 -1.35
C GLY A 241 18.87 -27.54 -0.83
N ASP A 242 18.93 -27.01 0.39
CA ASP A 242 17.81 -26.23 0.96
C ASP A 242 17.71 -24.83 0.32
N LEU A 243 18.84 -24.23 -0.10
CA LEU A 243 18.84 -22.98 -0.85
C LEU A 243 18.24 -23.16 -2.26
N ALA A 244 18.48 -24.31 -2.90
CA ALA A 244 17.81 -24.67 -4.15
C ALA A 244 16.29 -24.79 -3.96
N ARG A 245 15.84 -25.47 -2.88
CA ARG A 245 14.40 -25.55 -2.54
C ARG A 245 13.79 -24.18 -2.29
N VAL A 246 14.52 -23.28 -1.63
CA VAL A 246 14.07 -21.90 -1.41
C VAL A 246 13.87 -21.16 -2.73
N ARG A 247 14.86 -21.20 -3.64
CA ARG A 247 14.76 -20.58 -4.97
C ARG A 247 13.53 -21.10 -5.70
N ASP A 248 13.34 -22.42 -5.73
CA ASP A 248 12.26 -23.07 -6.45
C ASP A 248 10.89 -22.81 -5.81
N ALA A 249 10.82 -22.64 -4.49
CA ALA A 249 9.58 -22.30 -3.78
C ALA A 249 9.07 -20.88 -4.09
N LEU A 250 9.96 -19.93 -4.41
CA LEU A 250 9.52 -18.58 -4.83
C LEU A 250 8.73 -18.64 -6.15
N SER A 251 9.15 -19.47 -7.07
CA SER A 251 8.47 -19.72 -8.34
C SER A 251 7.37 -20.79 -8.25
N ASP A 252 7.17 -21.39 -7.07
CA ASP A 252 6.26 -22.52 -6.85
C ASP A 252 6.49 -23.67 -7.85
N VAL A 253 7.75 -24.06 -8.11
CA VAL A 253 8.09 -25.10 -9.09
C VAL A 253 7.36 -26.42 -8.79
N GLU A 254 7.27 -26.82 -7.53
CA GLU A 254 6.55 -28.02 -7.09
C GLU A 254 5.04 -27.94 -7.39
N GLY A 255 4.45 -26.76 -7.22
CA GLY A 255 3.06 -26.46 -7.57
C GLY A 255 2.85 -26.05 -9.03
N SER A 256 3.85 -26.21 -9.91
CA SER A 256 3.81 -25.79 -11.31
C SER A 256 3.44 -24.31 -11.51
N GLY A 257 3.87 -23.45 -10.59
CA GLY A 257 3.62 -22.01 -10.62
C GLY A 257 2.25 -21.56 -10.13
N ALA A 258 1.37 -22.48 -9.70
CA ALA A 258 -0.02 -22.19 -9.33
C ALA A 258 -0.16 -21.14 -8.21
N ASN A 259 0.84 -21.03 -7.34
CA ASN A 259 0.91 -20.07 -6.25
C ASN A 259 2.31 -19.41 -6.21
N SER A 260 2.92 -19.21 -7.38
CA SER A 260 4.18 -18.45 -7.52
C SER A 260 4.04 -17.08 -6.85
N VAL A 261 5.08 -16.67 -6.11
CA VAL A 261 5.08 -15.34 -5.49
C VAL A 261 5.51 -14.25 -6.48
N LEU A 262 6.10 -14.63 -7.61
CA LEU A 262 6.66 -13.72 -8.63
C LEU A 262 5.65 -13.44 -9.76
N ALA A 263 4.82 -14.42 -10.11
CA ALA A 263 3.83 -14.29 -11.17
C ALA A 263 2.66 -13.39 -10.74
N PHE A 264 2.07 -12.67 -11.71
CA PHE A 264 0.79 -12.02 -11.49
C PHE A 264 -0.36 -13.03 -11.43
N ASN A 265 -1.30 -12.82 -10.51
CA ASN A 265 -2.46 -13.70 -10.31
C ASN A 265 -3.62 -13.48 -11.31
N ASP A 266 -3.41 -12.77 -12.42
CA ASP A 266 -4.48 -12.37 -13.35
C ASP A 266 -5.20 -13.56 -14.00
N ALA A 267 -4.49 -14.66 -14.24
CA ALA A 267 -5.04 -15.87 -14.86
C ALA A 267 -5.93 -16.70 -13.91
N SER A 268 -5.96 -16.37 -12.61
CA SER A 268 -6.71 -17.12 -11.61
C SER A 268 -8.22 -16.81 -11.69
N ALA A 269 -8.90 -17.44 -12.65
CA ALA A 269 -10.35 -17.65 -12.58
C ALA A 269 -10.66 -18.75 -11.55
N ALA A 270 -10.25 -18.58 -10.28
CA ALA A 270 -10.68 -19.37 -9.12
C ALA A 270 -10.66 -20.93 -9.21
N ALA A 271 -9.92 -21.55 -10.13
CA ALA A 271 -9.95 -23.02 -10.27
C ALA A 271 -8.76 -23.76 -9.62
N GLU A 272 -7.56 -23.17 -9.52
CA GLU A 272 -6.35 -23.95 -9.14
C GLU A 272 -5.45 -23.30 -8.06
N GLY A 273 -5.84 -22.17 -7.45
CA GLY A 273 -5.00 -21.47 -6.44
C GLY A 273 -5.77 -20.60 -5.44
N THR A 274 -5.06 -20.06 -4.45
CA THR A 274 -5.65 -19.24 -3.37
C THR A 274 -6.10 -17.84 -3.81
N GLY A 275 -5.57 -17.34 -4.94
CA GLY A 275 -5.76 -15.96 -5.41
C GLY A 275 -4.90 -14.92 -4.66
N GLU A 276 -3.95 -15.37 -3.84
CA GLU A 276 -3.09 -14.48 -3.05
C GLU A 276 -1.84 -14.06 -3.82
N GLY A 277 -1.50 -12.78 -3.75
CA GLY A 277 -0.34 -12.18 -4.41
C GLY A 277 -0.68 -10.91 -5.18
N PHE A 278 0.23 -10.49 -6.04
CA PHE A 278 0.07 -9.30 -6.88
C PHE A 278 -0.77 -9.59 -8.14
N TYR A 279 -1.49 -8.58 -8.58
CA TYR A 279 -2.20 -8.51 -9.86
C TYR A 279 -1.58 -7.40 -10.73
N SER A 280 -1.71 -7.49 -12.05
CA SER A 280 -1.04 -6.53 -12.95
C SER A 280 -1.62 -5.12 -12.89
N ASP A 281 -2.80 -4.94 -12.28
CA ASP A 281 -3.38 -3.62 -12.02
C ASP A 281 -2.79 -2.92 -10.76
N GLY A 282 -1.84 -3.56 -10.08
CA GLY A 282 -1.21 -3.11 -8.83
C GLY A 282 -1.92 -3.59 -7.57
N SER A 283 -3.04 -4.31 -7.68
CA SER A 283 -3.70 -4.88 -6.50
C SER A 283 -2.85 -5.97 -5.86
N PHE A 284 -2.93 -6.08 -4.53
CA PHE A 284 -2.37 -7.20 -3.80
C PHE A 284 -3.43 -7.78 -2.86
N LEU A 285 -3.65 -9.09 -2.97
CA LEU A 285 -4.56 -9.81 -2.08
C LEU A 285 -3.79 -10.79 -1.18
N GLN A 286 -4.20 -10.87 0.08
CA GLN A 286 -3.80 -11.94 1.00
C GLN A 286 -5.03 -12.39 1.78
N HIS A 287 -4.98 -13.61 2.31
CA HIS A 287 -6.10 -14.23 3.02
C HIS A 287 -7.33 -14.27 2.11
N TYR A 288 -7.11 -14.84 0.93
CA TYR A 288 -8.05 -14.93 -0.18
C TYR A 288 -8.40 -13.57 -0.81
N LYS A 289 -9.32 -12.80 -0.20
CA LYS A 289 -9.97 -11.65 -0.86
C LYS A 289 -9.78 -10.33 -0.10
N HIS A 290 -8.76 -10.20 0.74
CA HIS A 290 -8.48 -8.95 1.46
C HIS A 290 -7.43 -8.10 0.73
N PRO A 291 -7.71 -6.82 0.44
CA PRO A 291 -6.72 -5.86 -0.07
C PRO A 291 -5.61 -5.64 0.96
N TYR A 292 -4.35 -5.88 0.56
CA TYR A 292 -3.28 -6.00 1.55
C TYR A 292 -1.89 -5.46 1.14
N ASN A 293 -1.81 -4.59 0.12
CA ASN A 293 -0.55 -3.96 -0.30
C ASN A 293 0.25 -3.41 0.90
N GLY A 294 -0.41 -2.61 1.75
CA GLY A 294 0.16 -1.96 2.93
C GLY A 294 0.32 -2.84 4.17
N GLY A 295 -0.01 -4.13 4.11
CA GLY A 295 0.20 -5.09 5.20
C GLY A 295 1.04 -6.27 4.74
N TYR A 296 0.44 -7.36 4.26
CA TYR A 296 1.20 -8.52 3.78
C TYR A 296 2.03 -8.22 2.51
N GLY A 297 1.56 -7.35 1.61
CA GLY A 297 2.29 -7.01 0.38
C GLY A 297 3.63 -6.36 0.65
N LYS A 298 3.70 -5.37 1.55
CA LYS A 298 4.96 -4.75 1.98
C LYS A 298 5.89 -5.74 2.66
N GLU A 299 5.37 -6.67 3.46
CA GLU A 299 6.19 -7.65 4.17
C GLU A 299 6.74 -8.71 3.20
N LEU A 300 5.95 -9.10 2.19
CA LEU A 300 6.40 -9.91 1.06
C LEU A 300 7.55 -9.20 0.35
N LEU A 301 7.36 -7.96 -0.12
CA LEU A 301 8.40 -7.22 -0.84
C LEU A 301 9.68 -7.07 -0.01
N ASN A 302 9.55 -6.72 1.28
CA ASN A 302 10.68 -6.55 2.17
C ASN A 302 11.48 -7.85 2.37
N ASN A 303 10.82 -8.97 2.67
CA ASN A 303 11.52 -10.23 2.89
C ASN A 303 12.07 -10.81 1.58
N LEU A 304 11.34 -10.66 0.47
CA LEU A 304 11.82 -11.07 -0.85
C LEU A 304 13.06 -10.27 -1.24
N SER A 305 13.11 -8.96 -0.99
CA SER A 305 14.31 -8.15 -1.30
C SER A 305 15.55 -8.64 -0.56
N ARG A 306 15.40 -9.15 0.67
CA ARG A 306 16.50 -9.73 1.46
C ARG A 306 16.93 -11.09 0.90
N LEU A 307 15.98 -11.94 0.53
CA LEU A 307 16.25 -13.22 -0.12
C LEU A 307 16.96 -13.03 -1.47
N LEU A 308 16.46 -12.14 -2.32
CA LEU A 308 17.09 -11.84 -3.61
C LEU A 308 18.51 -11.30 -3.42
N ASN A 309 18.73 -10.42 -2.43
CA ASN A 309 20.07 -9.97 -2.08
C ASN A 309 20.96 -11.16 -1.63
N LEU A 310 20.46 -12.04 -0.77
CA LEU A 310 21.19 -13.21 -0.28
C LEU A 310 21.64 -14.11 -1.44
N LEU A 311 20.73 -14.44 -2.36
CA LEU A 311 20.96 -15.42 -3.43
C LEU A 311 21.67 -14.83 -4.67
N ALA A 312 21.72 -13.49 -4.82
CA ALA A 312 22.30 -12.85 -5.99
C ALA A 312 23.76 -13.27 -6.25
N GLY A 313 24.03 -13.67 -7.50
CA GLY A 313 25.37 -14.05 -7.95
C GLY A 313 25.85 -15.44 -7.50
N THR A 314 24.98 -16.25 -6.88
CA THR A 314 25.26 -17.65 -6.51
C THR A 314 24.63 -18.63 -7.50
N GLU A 315 24.92 -19.93 -7.38
CA GLU A 315 24.23 -20.98 -8.14
C GLU A 315 22.71 -21.06 -7.85
N TRP A 316 22.27 -20.50 -6.71
CA TRP A 316 20.86 -20.43 -6.29
C TRP A 316 20.19 -19.11 -6.64
N ALA A 317 20.82 -18.26 -7.45
CA ALA A 317 20.21 -17.02 -7.91
C ALA A 317 18.84 -17.30 -8.57
N VAL A 318 17.86 -16.44 -8.28
CA VAL A 318 16.53 -16.52 -8.89
C VAL A 318 16.63 -16.05 -10.34
N THR A 319 16.35 -16.93 -11.29
CA THR A 319 16.40 -16.66 -12.74
C THR A 319 15.03 -16.71 -13.41
N ASP A 320 13.96 -16.82 -12.63
CA ASP A 320 12.59 -16.80 -13.11
C ASP A 320 12.31 -15.46 -13.85
N PRO A 321 11.84 -15.47 -15.10
CA PRO A 321 11.49 -14.24 -15.81
C PRO A 321 10.41 -13.41 -15.11
N ASP A 322 9.52 -14.02 -14.32
CA ASP A 322 8.51 -13.30 -13.55
C ASP A 322 9.09 -12.43 -12.43
N LEU A 323 10.39 -12.56 -12.12
CA LEU A 323 11.10 -11.60 -11.27
C LEU A 323 10.96 -10.15 -11.76
N ASP A 324 10.80 -9.96 -13.08
CA ASP A 324 10.62 -8.64 -13.69
C ASP A 324 9.31 -7.95 -13.25
N ASN A 325 8.32 -8.72 -12.80
CA ASN A 325 7.03 -8.20 -12.32
C ASN A 325 7.17 -7.29 -11.09
N ILE A 326 8.28 -7.39 -10.34
CA ILE A 326 8.61 -6.48 -9.22
C ILE A 326 8.58 -5.01 -9.66
N ARG A 327 8.93 -4.70 -10.91
CA ARG A 327 8.83 -3.33 -11.45
C ARG A 327 7.39 -2.82 -11.38
N GLY A 328 6.43 -3.63 -11.83
CA GLY A 328 5.01 -3.33 -11.73
C GLY A 328 4.50 -3.28 -10.28
N TRP A 329 5.05 -4.10 -9.38
CA TRP A 329 4.69 -4.01 -7.97
C TRP A 329 5.07 -2.65 -7.38
N VAL A 330 6.26 -2.15 -7.71
CA VAL A 330 6.73 -0.84 -7.24
C VAL A 330 5.94 0.30 -7.89
N ASP A 331 5.83 0.30 -9.22
CA ASP A 331 5.23 1.41 -9.99
C ASP A 331 3.70 1.46 -9.88
N ASP A 332 3.02 0.32 -9.87
CA ASP A 332 1.56 0.25 -9.84
C ASP A 332 1.04 -0.23 -8.49
N GLY A 333 1.76 -1.11 -7.78
CA GLY A 333 1.30 -1.70 -6.52
C GLY A 333 1.67 -0.95 -5.25
N PHE A 334 2.62 -0.02 -5.29
CA PHE A 334 3.03 0.78 -4.13
C PHE A 334 3.01 2.27 -4.40
N ASP A 335 3.62 2.77 -5.47
CA ASP A 335 3.72 4.22 -5.74
C ASP A 335 2.35 4.94 -5.70
N PRO A 336 1.26 4.43 -6.30
CA PRO A 336 -0.05 5.08 -6.25
C PRO A 336 -0.73 4.97 -4.89
N LEU A 337 -0.29 4.08 -4.01
CA LEU A 337 -0.85 3.85 -2.67
C LEU A 337 -0.02 4.51 -1.57
N LEU A 338 1.18 5.00 -1.89
CA LEU A 338 2.02 5.80 -1.03
C LEU A 338 1.65 7.28 -1.14
N VAL A 339 1.42 7.92 0.00
CA VAL A 339 1.00 9.33 0.08
C VAL A 339 1.92 10.06 1.05
N ARG A 340 2.95 10.73 0.53
CA ARG A 340 3.87 11.59 1.31
C ARG A 340 4.37 10.93 2.60
N GLY A 341 4.83 9.68 2.47
CA GLY A 341 5.31 8.90 3.59
C GLY A 341 4.28 8.00 4.28
N ASP A 342 2.99 8.08 3.96
CA ASP A 342 1.96 7.16 4.48
C ASP A 342 1.57 6.10 3.43
N VAL A 343 1.03 4.96 3.84
CA VAL A 343 0.36 4.00 2.94
C VAL A 343 -1.15 4.13 3.15
N MET A 344 -1.92 4.21 2.06
CA MET A 344 -3.38 4.32 2.14
C MET A 344 -3.98 3.22 3.04
N ALA A 345 -4.64 3.64 4.12
CA ALA A 345 -5.08 2.71 5.17
C ALA A 345 -6.04 1.59 4.68
N SER A 346 -6.78 1.83 3.60
CA SER A 346 -7.69 0.85 2.99
C SER A 346 -7.01 -0.39 2.41
N VAL A 347 -5.68 -0.40 2.31
CA VAL A 347 -4.89 -1.55 1.83
C VAL A 347 -3.96 -2.11 2.91
N CYS A 348 -4.13 -1.70 4.18
CA CYS A 348 -3.35 -2.18 5.31
C CYS A 348 -4.03 -3.34 6.09
N GLY A 349 -5.25 -3.72 5.70
CA GLY A 349 -6.04 -4.75 6.35
C GLY A 349 -6.16 -4.51 7.86
N ARG A 350 -6.02 -5.57 8.66
CA ARG A 350 -6.12 -5.47 10.13
C ARG A 350 -4.95 -4.73 10.80
N GLU A 351 -3.87 -4.42 10.06
CA GLU A 351 -2.68 -3.77 10.65
C GLU A 351 -2.95 -2.33 11.10
N ILE A 352 -4.00 -1.68 10.59
CA ILE A 352 -4.40 -0.34 11.04
C ILE A 352 -4.71 -0.30 12.54
N ALA A 353 -5.10 -1.45 13.13
CA ALA A 353 -5.40 -1.59 14.55
C ALA A 353 -4.15 -1.91 15.40
N ARG A 354 -2.94 -1.80 14.85
CA ARG A 354 -1.69 -2.01 15.59
C ARG A 354 -0.99 -0.67 15.84
N PRO A 355 -0.71 -0.30 17.10
CA PRO A 355 -0.05 0.97 17.42
C PRO A 355 1.32 1.12 16.74
N SER A 356 2.03 -0.01 16.54
CA SER A 356 3.36 -0.07 15.94
C SER A 356 3.39 -0.16 14.41
N LYS A 357 2.24 -0.21 13.72
CA LYS A 357 2.16 -0.40 12.26
C LYS A 357 1.25 0.66 11.60
N GLN A 358 1.14 1.83 12.21
CA GLN A 358 0.51 2.99 11.57
C GLN A 358 1.22 3.31 10.23
N GLY A 359 0.50 3.88 9.26
CA GLY A 359 0.87 3.71 7.85
C GLY A 359 2.20 4.34 7.42
N HIS A 360 2.74 5.34 8.13
CA HIS A 360 4.12 5.80 7.91
C HIS A 360 5.19 4.75 8.19
N VAL A 361 4.94 3.85 9.14
CA VAL A 361 5.82 2.69 9.38
C VAL A 361 5.72 1.70 8.22
N SER A 362 4.54 1.55 7.63
CA SER A 362 4.33 0.70 6.45
C SER A 362 5.06 1.22 5.22
N ALA A 363 5.02 2.53 4.97
CA ALA A 363 5.77 3.16 3.88
C ALA A 363 7.28 3.00 4.05
N GLN A 364 7.79 3.21 5.27
CA GLN A 364 9.19 2.97 5.60
C GLN A 364 9.63 1.56 5.18
N THR A 365 8.85 0.52 5.48
CA THR A 365 9.15 -0.87 5.07
C THR A 365 9.22 -1.05 3.55
N VAL A 366 8.36 -0.35 2.79
CA VAL A 366 8.43 -0.37 1.32
C VAL A 366 9.69 0.31 0.81
N ILE A 367 10.03 1.49 1.35
CA ILE A 367 11.25 2.23 0.98
C ILE A 367 12.50 1.39 1.26
N GLU A 368 12.59 0.76 2.43
CA GLU A 368 13.67 -0.16 2.80
C GLU A 368 13.84 -1.31 1.79
N ALA A 369 12.73 -1.88 1.33
CA ALA A 369 12.74 -2.96 0.34
C ALA A 369 13.23 -2.45 -1.03
N VAL A 370 12.68 -1.33 -1.52
CA VAL A 370 13.02 -0.80 -2.84
C VAL A 370 14.49 -0.34 -2.90
N VAL A 371 15.00 0.31 -1.84
CA VAL A 371 16.42 0.65 -1.72
C VAL A 371 17.31 -0.58 -1.90
N ARG A 372 16.95 -1.70 -1.28
CA ARG A 372 17.70 -2.96 -1.35
C ARG A 372 17.64 -3.62 -2.73
N LEU A 373 16.57 -3.39 -3.48
CA LEU A 373 16.36 -3.94 -4.82
C LEU A 373 17.11 -3.19 -5.93
N ILE A 374 17.46 -1.90 -5.73
CA ILE A 374 18.12 -1.08 -6.77
C ILE A 374 19.31 -1.79 -7.43
N PRO A 375 20.27 -2.41 -6.70
CA PRO A 375 21.41 -3.08 -7.31
C PRO A 375 21.02 -4.29 -8.18
N SER A 376 19.86 -4.90 -7.95
CA SER A 376 19.34 -6.06 -8.70
C SER A 376 18.67 -5.68 -10.02
N PHE A 377 18.35 -4.40 -10.23
CA PHE A 377 17.65 -3.91 -11.42
C PHE A 377 18.42 -2.78 -12.12
N PRO A 378 19.52 -3.06 -12.83
CA PRO A 378 20.37 -2.03 -13.43
C PRO A 378 19.67 -1.23 -14.55
N GLY A 379 20.26 -0.11 -14.94
CA GLY A 379 19.78 0.74 -16.03
C GLY A 379 18.58 1.59 -15.63
N GLU A 380 17.61 1.75 -16.54
CA GLU A 380 16.47 2.66 -16.37
C GLU A 380 15.64 2.38 -15.12
N THR A 381 15.60 1.13 -14.65
CA THR A 381 14.86 0.79 -13.42
C THR A 381 15.61 1.13 -12.15
N ALA A 382 16.94 1.04 -12.13
CA ALA A 382 17.72 1.57 -11.01
C ALA A 382 17.48 3.08 -10.90
N ASP A 383 17.45 3.81 -12.02
CA ASP A 383 17.15 5.24 -12.05
C ASP A 383 15.71 5.51 -11.61
N ARG A 384 14.73 4.73 -12.08
CA ARG A 384 13.33 4.84 -11.67
C ARG A 384 13.18 4.63 -10.16
N PHE A 385 13.69 3.54 -9.61
CA PHE A 385 13.61 3.24 -8.18
C PHE A 385 14.37 4.28 -7.34
N THR A 386 15.52 4.74 -7.80
CA THR A 386 16.27 5.84 -7.16
C THR A 386 15.42 7.11 -7.12
N SER A 387 14.77 7.49 -8.22
CA SER A 387 13.91 8.68 -8.28
C SER A 387 12.69 8.59 -7.36
N LEU A 388 12.11 7.40 -7.22
CA LEU A 388 10.97 7.12 -6.34
C LEU A 388 11.39 7.18 -4.87
N VAL A 389 12.45 6.48 -4.48
CA VAL A 389 12.96 6.50 -3.11
C VAL A 389 13.32 7.92 -2.69
N LYS A 390 14.02 8.68 -3.53
CA LYS A 390 14.34 10.09 -3.24
C LYS A 390 13.10 10.91 -3.03
N GLN A 391 12.07 10.70 -3.85
CA GLN A 391 10.80 11.38 -3.71
C GLN A 391 10.17 10.98 -2.37
N TRP A 392 9.87 9.70 -2.13
CA TRP A 392 9.20 9.24 -0.91
C TRP A 392 9.88 9.66 0.39
N ILE A 393 11.22 9.67 0.43
CA ILE A 393 11.99 10.18 1.58
C ILE A 393 11.79 11.69 1.76
N ALA A 394 11.80 12.46 0.66
CA ALA A 394 11.74 13.92 0.73
C ALA A 394 10.34 14.47 1.10
N GLU A 395 9.26 13.75 0.75
CA GLU A 395 7.89 14.19 1.03
C GLU A 395 7.38 13.82 2.43
N ASP A 396 8.01 12.87 3.12
CA ASP A 396 7.67 12.53 4.50
C ASP A 396 8.36 13.48 5.50
N THR A 397 7.71 14.60 5.78
CA THR A 397 8.16 15.55 6.81
C THR A 397 7.62 15.23 8.21
N TYR A 398 6.84 14.16 8.35
CA TYR A 398 6.28 13.70 9.62
C TYR A 398 7.17 12.65 10.28
N ARG A 399 7.68 11.70 9.49
CA ARG A 399 8.57 10.63 9.93
C ARG A 399 9.82 10.60 9.06
N ASP A 400 10.89 11.28 9.50
CA ASP A 400 12.18 11.29 8.80
C ASP A 400 12.74 9.86 8.68
N PHE A 401 12.69 9.32 7.45
CA PHE A 401 13.16 7.99 7.11
C PHE A 401 14.60 7.74 7.57
N LEU A 402 15.51 8.71 7.39
CA LEU A 402 16.93 8.56 7.73
C LEU A 402 17.15 8.51 9.25
N ALA A 403 16.23 9.09 10.01
CA ALA A 403 16.24 9.06 11.47
C ALA A 403 15.61 7.81 12.08
N VAL A 404 14.91 6.96 11.31
CA VAL A 404 14.13 5.83 11.86
C VAL A 404 14.40 4.48 11.21
N THR A 405 14.98 4.44 10.00
CA THR A 405 15.26 3.20 9.28
C THR A 405 16.38 2.37 9.92
N ASP A 406 16.45 1.09 9.55
CA ASP A 406 17.51 0.18 9.95
C ASP A 406 18.87 0.60 9.37
N LEU A 407 19.95 0.18 10.02
CA LEU A 407 21.29 0.68 9.71
C LEU A 407 21.75 0.33 8.29
N ALA A 408 21.42 -0.85 7.78
CA ALA A 408 21.79 -1.24 6.42
C ALA A 408 21.01 -0.44 5.38
N SER A 409 19.71 -0.26 5.60
CA SER A 409 18.86 0.59 4.76
C SER A 409 19.29 2.06 4.81
N LEU A 410 19.74 2.58 5.97
CA LEU A 410 20.29 3.93 6.08
C LEU A 410 21.53 4.10 5.19
N VAL A 411 22.50 3.19 5.30
CA VAL A 411 23.73 3.22 4.48
C VAL A 411 23.39 3.20 2.98
N ALA A 412 22.48 2.32 2.57
CA ALA A 412 22.05 2.25 1.17
C ALA A 412 21.28 3.51 0.74
N ALA A 413 20.38 4.05 1.58
CA ALA A 413 19.65 5.27 1.30
C ALA A 413 20.56 6.50 1.18
N ARG A 414 21.65 6.58 1.97
CA ARG A 414 22.68 7.62 1.81
C ARG A 414 23.28 7.63 0.41
N GLN A 415 23.56 6.45 -0.15
CA GLN A 415 24.07 6.30 -1.53
C GLN A 415 23.02 6.72 -2.56
N VAL A 416 21.76 6.30 -2.36
CA VAL A 416 20.63 6.71 -3.21
C VAL A 416 20.49 8.24 -3.21
N ILE A 417 20.52 8.89 -2.05
CA ILE A 417 20.42 10.35 -1.93
C ILE A 417 21.58 11.06 -2.63
N ALA A 418 22.80 10.54 -2.49
CA ALA A 418 24.00 11.10 -3.11
C ALA A 418 24.07 10.91 -4.64
N SER A 419 23.25 10.02 -5.22
CA SER A 419 23.15 9.83 -6.68
C SER A 419 22.78 11.14 -7.41
N THR A 420 23.13 11.26 -8.69
CA THR A 420 22.76 12.40 -9.54
C THR A 420 21.33 12.32 -10.08
N VAL A 421 20.67 11.17 -9.98
CA VAL A 421 19.28 10.97 -10.43
C VAL A 421 18.34 11.89 -9.64
N PRO A 422 17.48 12.70 -10.29
CA PRO A 422 16.55 13.57 -9.59
C PRO A 422 15.43 12.77 -8.90
N ALA A 423 14.82 13.35 -7.86
CA ALA A 423 13.56 12.83 -7.34
C ALA A 423 12.46 12.89 -8.42
N ARG A 424 11.52 11.95 -8.38
CA ARG A 424 10.41 11.84 -9.35
C ARG A 424 9.55 13.11 -9.45
N GLY A 425 9.47 13.90 -8.37
CA GLY A 425 8.51 14.98 -8.20
C GLY A 425 7.18 14.48 -7.62
N PRO A 426 6.24 15.38 -7.27
CA PRO A 426 4.95 14.98 -6.72
C PRO A 426 4.16 14.09 -7.70
N LEU A 427 3.52 13.03 -7.19
CA LEU A 427 2.62 12.21 -7.99
C LEU A 427 1.35 13.00 -8.34
N VAL A 428 0.94 12.96 -9.60
CA VAL A 428 -0.30 13.54 -10.11
C VAL A 428 -0.97 12.52 -11.01
N ALA A 429 -1.95 11.80 -10.47
CA ALA A 429 -2.56 10.66 -11.15
C ALA A 429 -3.95 10.32 -10.58
N HIS A 430 -4.80 9.68 -11.38
CA HIS A 430 -5.93 8.89 -10.88
C HIS A 430 -5.69 7.43 -11.27
N LYS A 431 -5.53 6.55 -10.29
CA LYS A 431 -5.26 5.12 -10.47
C LYS A 431 -6.42 4.30 -9.93
N GLN A 432 -6.90 3.37 -10.75
CA GLN A 432 -7.86 2.35 -10.38
C GLN A 432 -7.12 1.08 -9.97
N HIS A 433 -7.64 0.36 -8.98
CA HIS A 433 -7.24 -1.00 -8.62
C HIS A 433 -8.46 -1.94 -8.61
N PRO A 434 -8.99 -2.28 -9.80
CA PRO A 434 -10.21 -3.09 -9.95
C PRO A 434 -10.16 -4.46 -9.26
N ARG A 435 -8.99 -5.10 -9.16
CA ARG A 435 -8.83 -6.42 -8.53
C ARG A 435 -8.89 -6.38 -7.00
N MET A 436 -8.94 -5.19 -6.39
CA MET A 436 -9.13 -5.05 -4.94
C MET A 436 -10.19 -4.02 -4.53
N ASP A 437 -11.02 -3.56 -5.47
CA ASP A 437 -12.09 -2.58 -5.25
C ASP A 437 -11.58 -1.29 -4.55
N LYS A 438 -10.45 -0.76 -5.03
CA LYS A 438 -9.87 0.51 -4.55
C LYS A 438 -9.56 1.48 -5.68
N ALA A 439 -9.42 2.76 -5.34
CA ALA A 439 -8.87 3.78 -6.22
C ALA A 439 -8.06 4.81 -5.44
N ALA A 440 -7.07 5.40 -6.10
CA ALA A 440 -6.22 6.45 -5.56
C ALA A 440 -6.20 7.65 -6.51
N HIS A 441 -6.45 8.85 -5.97
CA HIS A 441 -6.44 10.11 -6.71
C HIS A 441 -5.45 11.08 -6.08
N HIS A 442 -4.42 11.46 -6.82
CA HIS A 442 -3.29 12.26 -6.37
C HIS A 442 -3.26 13.61 -7.05
N ARG A 443 -3.13 14.65 -6.24
CA ARG A 443 -2.90 16.05 -6.62
C ARG A 443 -1.74 16.59 -5.79
N PRO A 444 -1.07 17.68 -6.24
CA PRO A 444 0.04 18.24 -5.48
C PRO A 444 -0.32 18.63 -4.04
N SER A 445 -1.57 19.05 -3.79
CA SER A 445 -2.02 19.48 -2.46
C SER A 445 -2.64 18.35 -1.62
N PHE A 446 -3.19 17.30 -2.23
CA PHE A 446 -3.89 16.23 -1.53
C PHE A 446 -3.84 14.90 -2.28
N ALA A 447 -4.05 13.80 -1.55
CA ALA A 447 -4.43 12.54 -2.15
C ALA A 447 -5.74 12.03 -1.54
N LEU A 448 -6.48 11.25 -2.30
CA LEU A 448 -7.76 10.67 -1.90
C LEU A 448 -7.79 9.18 -2.25
N GLY A 449 -8.02 8.34 -1.24
CA GLY A 449 -8.29 6.92 -1.41
C GLY A 449 -9.79 6.63 -1.37
N ILE A 450 -10.28 5.76 -2.23
CA ILE A 450 -11.66 5.26 -2.21
C ILE A 450 -11.63 3.77 -1.87
N SER A 451 -12.40 3.39 -0.85
CA SER A 451 -12.50 2.02 -0.37
C SER A 451 -13.90 1.46 -0.53
N ALA A 452 -14.04 0.49 -1.43
CA ALA A 452 -15.26 -0.27 -1.68
C ALA A 452 -15.05 -1.77 -1.47
N TYR A 453 -16.14 -2.54 -1.47
CA TYR A 453 -16.14 -4.00 -1.56
C TYR A 453 -17.30 -4.46 -2.44
N SER A 454 -17.23 -5.71 -2.91
CA SER A 454 -18.19 -6.30 -3.86
C SER A 454 -18.33 -7.81 -3.60
N SER A 455 -18.91 -8.55 -4.55
CA SER A 455 -18.87 -10.01 -4.59
C SER A 455 -17.46 -10.60 -4.68
N ARG A 456 -16.47 -9.79 -5.09
CA ARG A 456 -15.08 -10.21 -5.30
C ARG A 456 -14.21 -10.02 -4.06
N ILE A 457 -14.45 -8.97 -3.28
CA ILE A 457 -13.55 -8.48 -2.22
C ILE A 457 -14.27 -8.45 -0.88
N TYR A 458 -13.57 -8.85 0.19
CA TYR A 458 -14.12 -8.78 1.53
C TYR A 458 -14.18 -7.32 2.03
N ASN A 459 -15.19 -7.03 2.84
CA ASN A 459 -15.38 -5.74 3.50
C ASN A 459 -14.22 -5.34 4.42
N TYR A 460 -13.79 -6.21 5.32
CA TYR A 460 -12.63 -6.01 6.20
C TYR A 460 -12.19 -7.33 6.83
N GLU A 461 -11.00 -7.32 7.43
CA GLU A 461 -10.48 -8.46 8.19
C GLU A 461 -10.43 -8.16 9.69
N SER A 462 -10.91 -9.12 10.49
CA SER A 462 -10.70 -9.16 11.94
C SER A 462 -10.45 -10.61 12.37
N ILE A 463 -9.19 -10.94 12.58
CA ILE A 463 -8.74 -12.26 13.06
C ILE A 463 -7.74 -12.04 14.20
N GLN A 464 -7.52 -13.06 15.03
CA GLN A 464 -6.54 -13.01 16.13
C GLN A 464 -6.82 -11.85 17.12
N ASN A 465 -8.10 -11.51 17.29
CA ASN A 465 -8.59 -10.40 18.11
C ASN A 465 -8.02 -9.02 17.72
N GLU A 466 -7.73 -8.81 16.44
CA GLU A 466 -7.29 -7.54 15.89
C GLU A 466 -8.38 -6.89 15.03
N ASN A 467 -8.42 -5.55 15.00
CA ASN A 467 -9.26 -4.75 14.10
C ASN A 467 -10.78 -4.93 14.33
N LEU A 468 -11.15 -4.98 15.61
CA LEU A 468 -12.49 -5.36 16.07
C LEU A 468 -13.61 -4.44 15.59
N HIS A 469 -13.31 -3.17 15.27
CA HIS A 469 -14.31 -2.15 14.94
C HIS A 469 -14.25 -1.65 13.49
N ALA A 470 -13.62 -2.40 12.59
CA ALA A 470 -13.42 -1.98 11.19
C ALA A 470 -14.63 -2.21 10.25
N TRP A 471 -15.84 -2.29 10.81
CA TRP A 471 -17.07 -2.70 10.12
C TRP A 471 -17.31 -2.00 8.78
N HIS A 472 -17.01 -0.70 8.73
CA HIS A 472 -17.36 0.18 7.60
C HIS A 472 -16.13 0.63 6.78
N LEU A 473 -14.97 -0.03 6.90
CA LEU A 473 -13.75 0.34 6.16
C LEU A 473 -13.92 0.32 4.64
N SER A 474 -14.89 -0.44 4.13
CA SER A 474 -15.15 -0.56 2.69
C SER A 474 -16.60 -0.25 2.29
N ASP A 475 -17.41 0.38 3.15
CA ASP A 475 -18.78 0.81 2.83
C ASP A 475 -18.81 2.10 1.98
N GLY A 476 -17.85 2.26 1.08
CA GLY A 476 -17.58 3.48 0.34
C GLY A 476 -16.82 4.52 1.16
N MET A 477 -15.88 4.08 2.00
CA MET A 477 -15.04 5.01 2.78
C MET A 477 -14.15 5.84 1.86
N VAL A 478 -14.03 7.13 2.14
CA VAL A 478 -13.13 8.08 1.48
C VAL A 478 -12.03 8.47 2.46
N LEU A 479 -10.78 8.21 2.09
CA LEU A 479 -9.60 8.56 2.85
C LEU A 479 -8.95 9.81 2.25
N LEU A 480 -9.12 10.97 2.89
CA LEU A 480 -8.48 12.22 2.48
C LEU A 480 -7.15 12.48 3.20
N TYR A 481 -6.07 12.60 2.43
CA TYR A 481 -4.73 12.95 2.88
C TYR A 481 -4.38 14.38 2.42
N THR A 482 -4.06 15.27 3.36
CA THR A 482 -3.67 16.67 3.10
C THR A 482 -2.23 16.90 3.57
N ASP A 483 -1.81 18.16 3.76
CA ASP A 483 -0.58 18.52 4.47
C ASP A 483 -0.59 18.08 5.96
N ASP A 484 -1.69 17.51 6.42
CA ASP A 484 -1.76 16.74 7.66
C ASP A 484 -1.33 15.30 7.49
N LEU A 485 -0.01 15.12 7.39
CA LEU A 485 0.64 13.82 7.26
C LEU A 485 0.33 12.90 8.47
N GLY A 486 0.22 13.46 9.67
CA GLY A 486 -0.13 12.71 10.87
C GLY A 486 -1.59 12.27 10.96
N HIS A 487 -2.46 12.57 9.97
CA HIS A 487 -3.92 12.44 10.12
C HIS A 487 -4.40 11.03 10.47
N TYR A 488 -4.01 10.01 9.69
CA TYR A 488 -4.34 8.60 9.95
C TYR A 488 -3.31 7.91 10.86
N SER A 489 -2.35 8.70 11.36
CA SER A 489 -1.42 8.34 12.43
C SER A 489 -1.85 9.02 13.75
N GLU A 490 -0.93 9.08 14.72
CA GLU A 490 -1.13 9.69 16.05
C GLU A 490 -2.46 9.25 16.69
N ASP A 491 -2.70 7.95 16.73
CA ASP A 491 -3.85 7.34 17.43
C ASP A 491 -5.22 7.67 16.82
N TYR A 492 -5.30 7.92 15.52
CA TYR A 492 -6.58 8.07 14.79
C TYR A 492 -7.48 6.84 14.96
N TRP A 493 -6.95 5.65 14.69
CA TRP A 493 -7.74 4.40 14.63
C TRP A 493 -8.45 4.02 15.92
N PRO A 494 -7.84 4.11 17.12
CA PRO A 494 -8.58 3.84 18.35
C PRO A 494 -9.58 4.95 18.71
N THR A 495 -9.37 6.20 18.27
CA THR A 495 -10.17 7.35 18.75
C THR A 495 -11.25 7.83 17.78
N VAL A 496 -11.17 7.53 16.49
CA VAL A 496 -12.22 7.85 15.52
C VAL A 496 -13.50 7.08 15.85
N ASP A 497 -14.67 7.69 15.64
CA ASP A 497 -15.94 6.96 15.66
C ASP A 497 -16.02 6.03 14.43
N PRO A 498 -15.88 4.70 14.60
CA PRO A 498 -15.86 3.76 13.48
C PRO A 498 -17.25 3.59 12.83
N SER A 499 -18.33 4.01 13.49
CA SER A 499 -19.68 3.99 12.91
C SER A 499 -19.91 5.12 11.89
N ARG A 500 -19.00 6.11 11.85
CA ARG A 500 -19.11 7.27 10.96
C ARG A 500 -17.81 7.54 10.21
N LEU A 501 -17.28 6.54 9.49
CA LEU A 501 -16.12 6.75 8.63
C LEU A 501 -16.48 7.64 7.42
N PRO A 502 -15.62 8.59 7.00
CA PRO A 502 -15.97 9.55 5.95
C PRO A 502 -16.37 8.87 4.63
N GLY A 503 -17.40 9.39 3.96
CA GLY A 503 -17.90 8.89 2.68
C GLY A 503 -18.88 7.72 2.78
N THR A 504 -18.92 7.00 3.89
CA THR A 504 -19.77 5.81 4.06
C THR A 504 -21.27 6.16 4.07
N THR A 505 -22.11 5.19 3.69
CA THR A 505 -23.54 5.21 4.00
C THR A 505 -23.85 4.01 4.88
N VAL A 506 -24.42 4.23 6.07
CA VAL A 506 -24.54 3.21 7.13
C VAL A 506 -25.90 3.27 7.80
N ILE A 507 -26.26 2.21 8.53
CA ILE A 507 -27.31 2.28 9.56
C ILE A 507 -26.66 2.76 10.85
N ALA A 508 -27.20 3.82 11.45
CA ALA A 508 -26.71 4.38 12.70
C ALA A 508 -26.72 3.32 13.82
N GLY A 509 -25.58 3.13 14.46
CA GLY A 509 -25.39 2.14 15.53
C GLY A 509 -23.97 1.59 15.54
N ARG A 510 -23.65 0.82 16.59
CA ARG A 510 -22.37 0.11 16.69
C ARG A 510 -22.65 -1.40 16.62
N PRO A 511 -22.17 -2.09 15.57
CA PRO A 511 -22.16 -3.55 15.55
C PRO A 511 -21.33 -4.15 16.70
N ALA A 512 -21.44 -5.45 16.93
CA ALA A 512 -20.56 -6.17 17.85
C ALA A 512 -19.14 -6.28 17.29
N ASP A 513 -18.15 -6.48 18.16
CA ASP A 513 -16.76 -6.72 17.79
C ASP A 513 -16.65 -7.79 16.70
N ALA A 514 -15.87 -7.49 15.66
CA ALA A 514 -15.63 -8.37 14.51
C ALA A 514 -16.88 -8.76 13.70
N ALA A 515 -18.04 -8.14 13.94
CA ALA A 515 -19.27 -8.45 13.21
C ALA A 515 -19.10 -8.29 11.70
N GLY A 516 -19.45 -9.34 10.95
CA GLY A 516 -19.42 -9.33 9.49
C GLY A 516 -18.04 -9.31 8.84
N GLN A 517 -16.94 -9.46 9.58
CA GLN A 517 -15.61 -9.57 8.97
C GLN A 517 -15.56 -10.71 7.94
N ARG A 518 -14.71 -10.59 6.92
CA ARG A 518 -14.56 -11.55 5.83
C ARG A 518 -15.88 -11.81 5.07
N THR A 519 -16.67 -10.76 4.85
CA THR A 519 -17.93 -10.86 4.08
C THR A 519 -17.83 -10.11 2.76
N THR A 520 -18.26 -10.75 1.68
CA THR A 520 -18.46 -10.10 0.37
C THR A 520 -19.87 -9.52 0.26
N SER A 521 -20.04 -8.53 -0.60
CA SER A 521 -21.36 -8.02 -0.97
C SER A 521 -22.06 -8.99 -1.92
N THR A 522 -23.38 -8.87 -2.04
CA THR A 522 -24.15 -9.48 -3.16
C THR A 522 -24.15 -8.61 -4.41
N ALA A 523 -23.58 -7.41 -4.37
CA ALA A 523 -23.42 -6.54 -5.51
C ALA A 523 -22.08 -6.76 -6.23
N ASP A 524 -22.12 -6.79 -7.56
CA ASP A 524 -20.93 -6.89 -8.40
C ASP A 524 -20.37 -5.50 -8.79
N TRP A 525 -21.20 -4.46 -8.80
CA TRP A 525 -20.80 -3.14 -9.28
C TRP A 525 -19.93 -2.42 -8.24
N ALA A 526 -18.61 -2.52 -8.39
CA ALA A 526 -17.62 -1.70 -7.69
C ALA A 526 -16.39 -1.50 -8.59
N GLY A 527 -15.95 -0.26 -8.75
CA GLY A 527 -14.86 0.07 -9.67
C GLY A 527 -15.13 1.35 -10.45
N GLY A 528 -14.42 1.52 -11.56
CA GLY A 528 -14.68 2.62 -12.48
C GLY A 528 -13.60 2.81 -13.54
N THR A 529 -13.59 3.98 -14.17
CA THR A 529 -12.70 4.27 -15.29
C THR A 529 -11.81 5.49 -15.03
N ALA A 530 -10.74 5.64 -15.82
CA ALA A 530 -9.80 6.75 -15.72
C ALA A 530 -9.36 7.19 -17.13
N LEU A 531 -9.22 8.50 -17.35
CA LEU A 531 -8.70 9.02 -18.61
C LEU A 531 -7.16 8.98 -18.59
N PRO A 532 -6.49 8.22 -19.48
CA PRO A 532 -5.05 8.03 -19.46
C PRO A 532 -4.25 9.33 -19.51
N GLY A 533 -3.15 9.39 -18.75
CA GLY A 533 -2.27 10.55 -18.68
C GLY A 533 -2.88 11.79 -18.03
N THR A 534 -3.98 11.64 -17.29
CA THR A 534 -4.65 12.73 -16.56
C THR A 534 -5.05 12.29 -15.15
N THR A 535 -5.64 13.20 -14.37
CA THR A 535 -6.25 12.86 -13.08
C THR A 535 -7.78 12.74 -13.14
N LEU A 536 -8.35 12.59 -14.34
CA LEU A 536 -9.79 12.57 -14.52
C LEU A 536 -10.28 11.12 -14.41
N GLY A 537 -11.09 10.84 -13.40
CA GLY A 537 -11.57 9.51 -13.06
C GLY A 537 -13.02 9.48 -12.60
N ALA A 538 -13.64 8.32 -12.75
CA ALA A 538 -14.93 7.99 -12.17
C ALA A 538 -14.80 6.70 -11.36
N TYR A 539 -15.44 6.65 -10.20
CA TYR A 539 -15.55 5.45 -9.37
C TYR A 539 -16.97 5.33 -8.86
N GLY A 540 -17.42 4.12 -8.55
CA GLY A 540 -18.67 3.90 -7.86
C GLY A 540 -18.75 2.56 -7.15
N MET A 541 -19.82 2.41 -6.39
CA MET A 541 -20.16 1.22 -5.64
C MET A 541 -21.68 1.10 -5.55
N GLU A 542 -22.22 -0.07 -5.85
CA GLU A 542 -23.54 -0.48 -5.40
C GLU A 542 -23.39 -1.03 -3.98
N LEU A 543 -23.83 -0.24 -3.00
CA LEU A 543 -23.82 -0.62 -1.60
C LEU A 543 -24.95 -1.61 -1.33
N ARG A 544 -24.59 -2.74 -0.72
CA ARG A 544 -25.50 -3.67 -0.05
C ARG A 544 -24.88 -4.03 1.28
N ALA A 545 -25.25 -3.28 2.32
CA ALA A 545 -24.57 -3.31 3.61
C ALA A 545 -24.72 -4.69 4.28
N TYR A 546 -23.66 -5.14 4.94
CA TYR A 546 -23.74 -6.34 5.76
C TYR A 546 -24.76 -6.18 6.90
N GLY A 547 -25.46 -7.28 7.24
CA GLY A 547 -26.30 -7.37 8.44
C GLY A 547 -27.55 -6.48 8.44
N SER A 548 -27.89 -5.85 7.31
CA SER A 548 -29.10 -5.02 7.18
C SER A 548 -29.64 -5.05 5.75
N SER A 549 -30.83 -4.48 5.56
CA SER A 549 -31.44 -4.23 4.24
C SER A 549 -30.90 -2.96 3.55
N LEU A 550 -29.95 -2.25 4.17
CA LEU A 550 -29.45 -0.98 3.64
C LEU A 550 -28.79 -1.20 2.29
N HIS A 551 -29.27 -0.45 1.30
CA HIS A 551 -28.72 -0.43 -0.04
C HIS A 551 -28.67 1.00 -0.57
N GLY A 552 -27.88 1.20 -1.63
CA GLY A 552 -27.82 2.47 -2.35
C GLY A 552 -26.72 2.47 -3.39
N LEU A 553 -26.76 3.48 -4.26
CA LEU A 553 -25.78 3.65 -5.33
C LEU A 553 -24.91 4.85 -4.98
N LYS A 554 -23.58 4.68 -5.05
CA LYS A 554 -22.61 5.69 -4.63
C LYS A 554 -21.61 5.93 -5.77
N SER A 555 -21.32 7.18 -6.09
CA SER A 555 -20.32 7.53 -7.10
C SER A 555 -19.43 8.67 -6.64
N TRP A 556 -18.17 8.60 -7.06
CA TRP A 556 -17.15 9.62 -6.86
C TRP A 556 -16.54 9.94 -8.22
N PHE A 557 -16.71 11.16 -8.68
CA PHE A 557 -16.06 11.64 -9.91
C PHE A 557 -14.89 12.53 -9.52
N CYS A 558 -13.67 11.99 -9.63
CA CYS A 558 -12.42 12.68 -9.31
C CYS A 558 -12.01 13.52 -10.52
N LEU A 559 -12.22 14.84 -10.46
CA LEU A 559 -12.07 15.76 -11.58
C LEU A 559 -11.05 16.85 -11.22
N ASP A 560 -9.76 16.49 -11.26
CA ASP A 560 -8.65 17.32 -10.79
C ASP A 560 -8.79 17.64 -9.29
N ASP A 561 -8.99 18.90 -8.92
CA ASP A 561 -9.02 19.35 -7.53
C ASP A 561 -10.43 19.27 -6.89
N VAL A 562 -11.40 18.68 -7.60
CA VAL A 562 -12.79 18.57 -7.15
C VAL A 562 -13.28 17.14 -7.30
N ILE A 563 -13.90 16.61 -6.25
CA ILE A 563 -14.53 15.29 -6.25
C ILE A 563 -16.04 15.49 -6.15
N ALA A 564 -16.79 15.04 -7.16
CA ALA A 564 -18.24 15.06 -7.10
C ALA A 564 -18.76 13.76 -6.48
N CYS A 565 -19.38 13.85 -5.32
CA CYS A 565 -19.94 12.74 -4.56
C CYS A 565 -21.45 12.67 -4.81
N VAL A 566 -21.92 11.58 -5.42
CA VAL A 566 -23.32 11.39 -5.82
C VAL A 566 -23.86 10.12 -5.18
N GLY A 567 -25.04 10.21 -4.56
CA GLY A 567 -25.75 9.07 -3.98
C GLY A 567 -27.21 9.04 -4.40
N SER A 568 -27.75 7.86 -4.72
CA SER A 568 -29.18 7.69 -5.02
C SER A 568 -29.69 6.32 -4.61
N GLY A 569 -31.02 6.17 -4.57
CA GLY A 569 -31.65 4.89 -4.28
C GLY A 569 -31.34 4.37 -2.87
N ILE A 570 -31.03 5.26 -1.92
CA ILE A 570 -30.71 4.86 -0.55
C ILE A 570 -31.98 4.39 0.13
N GLY A 571 -32.01 3.12 0.53
CA GLY A 571 -33.17 2.49 1.13
C GLY A 571 -32.81 1.49 2.21
N ALA A 572 -33.66 1.35 3.23
CA ALA A 572 -33.59 0.28 4.23
C ALA A 572 -34.99 0.04 4.82
N ASP A 573 -35.26 -1.19 5.25
CA ASP A 573 -36.52 -1.60 5.87
C ASP A 573 -36.62 -1.15 7.34
N ALA A 574 -35.48 -0.93 8.00
CA ALA A 574 -35.39 -0.51 9.40
C ALA A 574 -34.08 0.25 9.68
N GLY A 575 -34.06 0.96 10.83
CA GLY A 575 -32.91 1.74 11.29
C GLY A 575 -32.83 3.12 10.62
N THR A 576 -32.05 4.02 11.23
CA THR A 576 -31.76 5.35 10.68
C THR A 576 -30.56 5.26 9.75
N ALA A 577 -30.69 5.66 8.49
CA ALA A 577 -29.55 5.66 7.57
C ALA A 577 -28.85 7.03 7.56
N GLU A 578 -27.52 7.00 7.55
CA GLU A 578 -26.68 8.20 7.54
C GLU A 578 -25.68 8.13 6.37
N THR A 579 -25.34 9.27 5.76
CA THR A 579 -24.15 9.40 4.91
C THR A 579 -23.17 10.37 5.54
N VAL A 580 -21.94 9.93 5.77
CA VAL A 580 -20.91 10.73 6.40
C VAL A 580 -20.23 11.61 5.36
N VAL A 581 -20.29 12.93 5.55
CA VAL A 581 -19.57 13.90 4.71
C VAL A 581 -18.13 14.01 5.17
N GLU A 582 -17.89 14.07 6.48
CA GLU A 582 -16.56 14.16 7.07
C GLU A 582 -16.54 13.62 8.52
N ASN A 583 -15.40 13.07 8.94
CA ASN A 583 -15.09 12.72 10.31
C ASN A 583 -13.58 12.92 10.54
N ARG A 584 -13.19 14.18 10.72
CA ARG A 584 -11.81 14.63 10.67
C ARG A 584 -11.23 14.71 12.08
N LYS A 585 -10.16 13.96 12.36
CA LYS A 585 -9.23 14.26 13.46
C LYS A 585 -8.61 15.63 13.22
N LEU A 586 -8.77 16.55 14.16
CA LEU A 586 -8.29 17.92 14.03
C LEU A 586 -6.86 18.07 14.55
N ARG A 587 -5.99 18.75 13.79
CA ARG A 587 -4.67 19.15 14.29
C ARG A 587 -4.78 20.21 15.38
N ASP A 588 -5.70 21.15 15.20
CA ASP A 588 -6.08 22.15 16.19
C ASP A 588 -7.52 21.86 16.64
N PRO A 589 -7.78 21.53 17.92
CA PRO A 589 -9.14 21.35 18.45
C PRO A 589 -10.08 22.53 18.16
N LYS A 590 -9.53 23.73 17.95
CA LYS A 590 -10.24 24.97 17.65
C LYS A 590 -10.29 25.31 16.15
N ALA A 591 -9.86 24.41 15.27
CA ALA A 591 -9.93 24.59 13.81
C ALA A 591 -11.34 25.03 13.38
N ALA A 592 -11.41 26.16 12.68
CA ALA A 592 -12.67 26.78 12.30
C ALA A 592 -13.47 25.90 11.32
N LEU A 593 -14.76 25.77 11.59
CA LEU A 593 -15.77 25.32 10.63
C LEU A 593 -16.56 26.55 10.19
N LEU A 594 -16.54 26.87 8.90
CA LEU A 594 -17.43 27.87 8.31
C LEU A 594 -18.63 27.15 7.70
N VAL A 595 -19.83 27.64 7.99
CA VAL A 595 -21.10 27.19 7.43
C VAL A 595 -21.72 28.37 6.70
N ASN A 596 -21.76 28.31 5.36
CA ASN A 596 -22.20 29.44 4.52
C ASN A 596 -21.50 30.77 4.88
N GLY A 597 -20.21 30.72 5.23
CA GLY A 597 -19.41 31.89 5.63
C GLY A 597 -19.49 32.25 7.12
N ALA A 598 -20.45 31.72 7.87
CA ALA A 598 -20.54 31.94 9.32
C ALA A 598 -19.73 30.90 10.10
N ALA A 599 -18.91 31.34 11.06
CA ALA A 599 -18.15 30.42 11.90
C ALA A 599 -19.09 29.68 12.88
N ALA A 600 -18.97 28.36 12.93
CA ALA A 600 -19.57 27.54 13.97
C ALA A 600 -18.75 27.64 15.27
N PRO A 601 -19.38 27.43 16.45
CA PRO A 601 -18.67 27.30 17.71
C PRO A 601 -17.54 26.26 17.67
N THR A 602 -16.47 26.55 18.40
CA THR A 602 -15.25 25.70 18.45
C THR A 602 -15.13 24.95 19.77
N ASP A 603 -16.15 24.98 20.62
CA ASP A 603 -16.15 24.27 21.90
C ASP A 603 -16.35 22.77 21.71
N ALA A 604 -15.61 21.99 22.50
CA ALA A 604 -15.82 20.55 22.58
C ALA A 604 -17.23 20.27 23.11
N GLY A 605 -17.93 19.33 22.50
CA GLY A 605 -19.34 19.03 22.75
C GLY A 605 -20.31 19.85 21.91
N TRP A 606 -19.83 20.77 21.04
CA TRP A 606 -20.72 21.46 20.11
C TRP A 606 -21.42 20.45 19.19
N SER A 607 -22.74 20.52 19.11
CA SER A 607 -23.52 19.80 18.12
C SER A 607 -24.64 20.70 17.59
N ALA A 608 -24.92 20.62 16.29
CA ALA A 608 -25.98 21.38 15.66
C ALA A 608 -26.54 20.67 14.44
N ARG A 609 -27.84 20.85 14.23
CA ARG A 609 -28.48 20.63 12.92
C ARG A 609 -28.28 21.87 12.06
N LEU A 610 -27.63 21.71 10.91
CA LEU A 610 -27.25 22.75 9.97
C LEU A 610 -28.21 22.71 8.78
N ASP A 611 -29.10 23.70 8.68
CA ASP A 611 -30.09 23.81 7.60
C ASP A 611 -29.57 24.60 6.40
N LYS A 612 -30.06 24.25 5.21
CA LYS A 612 -29.82 24.98 3.95
C LYS A 612 -28.33 25.26 3.71
N VAL A 613 -27.49 24.28 4.02
CA VAL A 613 -26.05 24.34 3.79
C VAL A 613 -25.81 24.38 2.28
N ARG A 614 -25.14 25.43 1.81
CA ARG A 614 -24.64 25.58 0.44
C ARG A 614 -23.16 25.33 0.34
N TRP A 615 -22.41 25.65 1.40
CA TRP A 615 -21.02 25.25 1.51
C TRP A 615 -20.53 25.20 2.95
N LEU A 616 -19.49 24.41 3.16
CA LEU A 616 -18.74 24.27 4.40
C LEU A 616 -17.26 24.44 4.10
N HIS A 617 -16.49 24.99 5.04
CA HIS A 617 -15.03 24.93 4.99
C HIS A 617 -14.46 24.56 6.35
N VAL A 618 -13.61 23.54 6.39
CA VAL A 618 -12.91 23.10 7.58
C VAL A 618 -11.44 23.48 7.45
N ALA A 619 -10.97 24.36 8.34
CA ALA A 619 -9.58 24.82 8.35
C ALA A 619 -8.59 23.64 8.41
N GLY A 620 -7.56 23.67 7.55
CA GLY A 620 -6.57 22.59 7.41
C GLY A 620 -7.06 21.34 6.68
N THR A 621 -8.29 21.33 6.16
CA THR A 621 -8.87 20.19 5.42
C THR A 621 -9.34 20.59 4.02
N GLY A 622 -10.22 21.58 3.91
CA GLY A 622 -10.76 22.06 2.64
C GLY A 622 -12.26 22.34 2.67
N GLY A 623 -12.83 22.46 1.47
CA GLY A 623 -14.21 22.86 1.24
C GLY A 623 -15.15 21.72 0.86
N TYR A 624 -16.44 21.92 1.14
CA TYR A 624 -17.54 21.07 0.69
C TYR A 624 -18.63 21.98 0.14
N VAL A 625 -19.01 21.81 -1.12
CA VAL A 625 -20.02 22.63 -1.79
C VAL A 625 -21.26 21.78 -2.06
N PHE A 626 -22.42 22.31 -1.76
CA PHE A 626 -23.74 21.69 -1.92
C PHE A 626 -24.54 22.52 -2.93
N PRO A 627 -24.42 22.23 -4.25
CA PRO A 627 -25.16 22.95 -5.28
C PRO A 627 -26.68 22.88 -5.06
N GLU A 628 -27.15 21.75 -4.53
CA GLU A 628 -28.48 21.58 -3.95
C GLU A 628 -28.36 21.76 -2.43
N PRO A 629 -29.03 22.75 -1.80
CA PRO A 629 -28.91 22.97 -0.36
C PRO A 629 -29.25 21.73 0.46
N ALA A 630 -28.36 21.35 1.37
CA ALA A 630 -28.52 20.15 2.19
C ALA A 630 -28.82 20.51 3.65
N THR A 631 -29.36 19.53 4.38
CA THR A 631 -29.41 19.54 5.85
C THR A 631 -28.37 18.57 6.36
N LEU A 632 -27.51 19.01 7.27
CA LEU A 632 -26.47 18.18 7.87
C LEU A 632 -26.56 18.26 9.39
N ASN A 633 -25.97 17.27 10.06
CA ASN A 633 -25.62 17.36 11.47
C ASN A 633 -24.12 17.63 11.58
N GLY A 634 -23.75 18.47 12.54
CA GLY A 634 -22.37 18.72 12.94
C GLY A 634 -22.14 18.34 14.39
N LEU A 635 -20.96 17.79 14.67
CA LEU A 635 -20.51 17.43 16.01
C LEU A 635 -19.01 17.72 16.13
N ARG A 636 -18.60 18.44 17.18
CA ARG A 636 -17.21 18.60 17.59
C ARG A 636 -17.05 17.99 18.98
N GLU A 637 -16.11 17.07 19.13
CA GLU A 637 -15.89 16.39 20.41
C GLU A 637 -14.45 15.92 20.57
N GLU A 638 -14.04 15.71 21.81
CA GLU A 638 -12.81 15.01 22.17
C GLU A 638 -13.14 13.54 22.39
N ARG A 639 -12.48 12.64 21.66
CA ARG A 639 -12.70 11.19 21.80
C ARG A 639 -11.52 10.56 22.49
N THR A 640 -11.79 9.80 23.54
CA THR A 640 -10.77 9.10 24.34
C THR A 640 -10.96 7.60 24.22
N ALA A 641 -9.89 6.88 23.96
CA ALA A 641 -9.88 5.43 23.81
C ALA A 641 -8.51 4.84 24.13
N THR A 642 -8.41 3.52 24.06
CA THR A 642 -7.17 2.74 24.10
C THR A 642 -7.02 1.92 22.83
N TRP A 643 -5.78 1.59 22.45
CA TRP A 643 -5.55 0.64 21.36
C TRP A 643 -6.09 -0.76 21.68
N ARG A 644 -6.22 -1.11 22.97
CA ARG A 644 -6.82 -2.37 23.44
C ARG A 644 -8.25 -2.55 22.93
N GLU A 645 -9.03 -1.48 22.84
CA GLU A 645 -10.44 -1.53 22.41
C GLU A 645 -10.61 -2.03 20.97
N ILE A 646 -9.61 -1.85 20.11
CA ILE A 646 -9.66 -2.34 18.72
C ILE A 646 -8.73 -3.53 18.48
N ASN A 647 -7.89 -3.90 19.45
CA ASN A 647 -6.88 -4.96 19.31
C ASN A 647 -6.52 -5.59 20.67
N LEU A 648 -7.08 -6.77 20.95
CA LEU A 648 -6.77 -7.50 22.21
C LEU A 648 -5.40 -8.18 22.18
N LYS A 649 -4.73 -8.28 21.02
CA LYS A 649 -3.43 -8.94 20.91
C LYS A 649 -2.25 -7.98 21.10
N TYR A 650 -2.26 -6.86 20.38
CA TYR A 650 -1.16 -5.88 20.36
C TYR A 650 -1.53 -4.50 20.90
N GLY A 651 -2.79 -4.29 21.28
CA GLY A 651 -3.23 -3.02 21.84
C GLY A 651 -2.54 -2.69 23.17
N THR A 652 -2.38 -1.41 23.43
CA THR A 652 -1.94 -0.88 24.72
C THR A 652 -3.14 -0.35 25.50
N ASP A 653 -3.07 -0.41 26.83
CA ASP A 653 -4.11 0.12 27.73
C ASP A 653 -3.88 1.61 28.05
N THR A 654 -2.92 2.25 27.38
CA THR A 654 -2.65 3.68 27.50
C THR A 654 -3.79 4.46 26.85
N SER A 655 -4.48 5.26 27.66
CA SER A 655 -5.53 6.17 27.19
C SER A 655 -4.94 7.26 26.30
N VAL A 656 -5.58 7.49 25.16
CA VAL A 656 -5.24 8.52 24.16
C VAL A 656 -6.49 9.30 23.80
N THR A 657 -6.37 10.62 23.66
CA THR A 657 -7.49 11.51 23.37
C THR A 657 -7.21 12.33 22.12
N ARG A 658 -8.19 12.46 21.22
CA ARG A 658 -8.08 13.27 20.00
C ARG A 658 -9.35 14.08 19.71
N PRO A 659 -9.20 15.33 19.21
CA PRO A 659 -10.32 16.17 18.79
C PRO A 659 -10.85 15.74 17.42
N TYR A 660 -12.16 15.75 17.24
CA TYR A 660 -12.82 15.45 15.97
C TYR A 660 -13.87 16.49 15.59
N LEU A 661 -14.03 16.67 14.28
CA LEU A 661 -15.21 17.30 13.67
C LEU A 661 -15.89 16.29 12.76
N THR A 662 -17.15 15.97 13.05
CA THR A 662 -17.98 15.04 12.27
C THR A 662 -19.15 15.77 11.63
N LEU A 663 -19.36 15.54 10.34
CA LEU A 663 -20.41 16.12 9.51
C LEU A 663 -21.11 14.99 8.76
N TRP A 664 -22.43 14.88 8.88
CA TRP A 664 -23.18 13.81 8.20
C TRP A 664 -24.59 14.27 7.80
N GLN A 665 -25.12 13.62 6.77
CA GLN A 665 -26.51 13.76 6.36
C GLN A 665 -27.32 12.60 6.93
N ASP A 666 -28.44 12.92 7.59
CA ASP A 666 -29.42 11.96 8.09
C ASP A 666 -30.51 11.76 7.03
N HIS A 667 -30.71 10.51 6.60
CA HIS A 667 -31.74 10.12 5.61
C HIS A 667 -33.04 9.66 6.28
N GLY A 668 -33.09 9.66 7.62
CA GLY A 668 -34.23 9.25 8.42
C GLY A 668 -34.30 7.75 8.67
N ALA A 669 -35.33 7.35 9.42
CA ALA A 669 -35.65 5.96 9.69
C ALA A 669 -36.28 5.29 8.47
N ALA A 670 -35.80 4.08 8.13
CA ALA A 670 -36.28 3.27 7.01
C ALA A 670 -36.46 4.09 5.71
N PRO A 671 -35.38 4.74 5.22
CA PRO A 671 -35.48 5.59 4.03
C PRO A 671 -35.94 4.77 2.82
N SER A 672 -36.54 5.46 1.85
CA SER A 672 -36.96 4.86 0.58
C SER A 672 -36.58 5.80 -0.57
N GLY A 673 -35.50 5.46 -1.28
CA GLY A 673 -35.04 6.22 -2.44
C GLY A 673 -34.38 7.55 -2.12
N ALA A 674 -33.77 7.70 -0.94
CA ALA A 674 -33.02 8.90 -0.57
C ALA A 674 -31.75 9.07 -1.42
N GLY A 675 -31.13 10.25 -1.36
CA GLY A 675 -29.94 10.56 -2.14
C GLY A 675 -29.21 11.79 -1.64
N TYR A 676 -28.02 12.03 -2.19
CA TYR A 676 -27.16 13.15 -1.83
C TYR A 676 -26.37 13.63 -3.04
N PHE A 677 -25.91 14.88 -2.99
CA PHE A 677 -24.95 15.43 -3.93
C PHE A 677 -24.13 16.54 -3.29
N TRP A 678 -22.81 16.40 -3.30
CA TRP A 678 -21.90 17.49 -2.95
C TRP A 678 -20.61 17.42 -3.78
N LEU A 679 -19.90 18.54 -3.83
CA LEU A 679 -18.55 18.63 -4.36
C LEU A 679 -17.59 18.76 -3.18
N GLN A 680 -16.67 17.81 -3.04
CA GLN A 680 -15.56 17.90 -2.10
C GLN A 680 -14.39 18.60 -2.78
N ALA A 681 -13.81 19.57 -2.10
CA ALA A 681 -12.76 20.46 -2.57
C ALA A 681 -11.58 20.42 -1.58
N PRO A 682 -10.80 19.32 -1.55
CA PRO A 682 -9.72 19.20 -0.58
C PRO A 682 -8.66 20.29 -0.76
N ALA A 683 -8.11 20.75 0.36
CA ALA A 683 -7.11 21.82 0.42
C ALA A 683 -7.52 23.17 -0.22
N ALA A 684 -8.78 23.33 -0.66
CA ALA A 684 -9.28 24.62 -1.14
C ALA A 684 -9.45 25.60 0.04
N SER A 685 -9.13 26.87 -0.19
CA SER A 685 -9.37 27.93 0.81
C SER A 685 -10.86 28.20 1.01
N ALA A 686 -11.21 28.91 2.07
CA ALA A 686 -12.59 29.34 2.34
C ALA A 686 -13.13 30.20 1.19
N GLU A 687 -12.33 31.15 0.68
CA GLU A 687 -12.71 32.04 -0.41
C GLU A 687 -12.94 31.24 -1.71
N ARG A 688 -12.07 30.26 -1.99
CA ARG A 688 -12.23 29.40 -3.16
C ARG A 688 -13.48 28.53 -3.06
N THR A 689 -13.75 28.03 -1.86
CA THR A 689 -14.94 27.21 -1.57
C THR A 689 -16.22 28.04 -1.75
N GLU A 690 -16.25 29.27 -1.25
CA GLU A 690 -17.37 30.19 -1.44
C GLU A 690 -17.57 30.54 -2.92
N GLN A 691 -16.50 30.84 -3.66
CA GLN A 691 -16.54 31.08 -5.11
C GLN A 691 -17.13 29.89 -5.86
N TRP A 692 -16.70 28.67 -5.53
CA TRP A 692 -17.24 27.45 -6.12
C TRP A 692 -18.67 27.16 -5.67
N SER A 693 -19.10 27.62 -4.50
CA SER A 693 -20.52 27.58 -4.13
C SER A 693 -21.39 28.49 -4.99
N ALA A 694 -20.87 29.65 -5.41
CA ALA A 694 -21.58 30.58 -6.30
C ALA A 694 -21.54 30.14 -7.77
N ALA A 695 -20.43 29.53 -8.20
CA ALA A 695 -20.24 29.02 -9.55
C ALA A 695 -19.61 27.62 -9.52
N PRO A 696 -20.43 26.56 -9.31
CA PRO A 696 -19.92 25.19 -9.22
C PRO A 696 -19.09 24.77 -10.44
N PRO A 697 -17.86 24.25 -10.24
CA PRO A 697 -16.99 23.81 -11.33
C PRO A 697 -17.48 22.52 -11.99
N VAL A 698 -18.45 21.85 -11.37
CA VAL A 698 -19.07 20.61 -11.83
C VAL A 698 -20.58 20.72 -11.69
N LYS A 699 -21.31 20.30 -12.73
CA LYS A 699 -22.78 20.26 -12.77
C LYS A 699 -23.27 18.84 -12.63
N LEU A 700 -24.28 18.61 -11.79
CA LEU A 700 -25.04 17.36 -11.78
C LEU A 700 -25.88 17.28 -13.05
N ILE A 701 -25.77 16.17 -13.78
CA ILE A 701 -26.55 15.91 -15.00
C ILE A 701 -27.63 14.86 -14.71
N ALA A 702 -27.28 13.82 -13.95
CA ALA A 702 -28.23 12.79 -13.53
C ALA A 702 -27.87 12.24 -12.13
N ARG A 703 -28.91 12.02 -11.32
CA ARG A 703 -28.88 11.29 -10.04
C ARG A 703 -30.08 10.36 -10.00
N SER A 704 -29.98 9.21 -10.65
CA SER A 704 -31.03 8.19 -10.67
C SER A 704 -30.45 6.80 -10.41
N THR A 705 -31.35 5.83 -10.20
CA THR A 705 -30.98 4.43 -10.04
C THR A 705 -30.53 3.77 -11.35
N ALA A 706 -30.66 4.44 -12.49
CA ALA A 706 -30.12 3.98 -13.78
C ALA A 706 -28.73 4.57 -14.07
N VAL A 707 -28.50 5.84 -13.72
CA VAL A 707 -27.24 6.53 -14.03
C VAL A 707 -26.95 7.67 -13.04
N HIS A 708 -25.70 7.74 -12.59
CA HIS A 708 -25.11 8.95 -12.05
C HIS A 708 -24.26 9.62 -13.12
N ALA A 709 -24.43 10.92 -13.31
CA ALA A 709 -23.60 11.65 -14.27
C ALA A 709 -23.37 13.10 -13.85
N VAL A 710 -22.15 13.57 -14.11
CA VAL A 710 -21.74 14.96 -13.90
C VAL A 710 -21.04 15.51 -15.14
N GLN A 711 -21.09 16.84 -15.31
CA GLN A 711 -20.34 17.55 -16.32
C GLN A 711 -19.33 18.50 -15.69
N ARG A 712 -18.07 18.41 -16.12
CA ARG A 712 -17.04 19.37 -15.79
C ARG A 712 -17.22 20.64 -16.61
N CYS A 713 -17.31 21.79 -15.96
CA CYS A 713 -17.56 23.06 -16.64
C CYS A 713 -16.37 23.54 -17.49
N ALA A 714 -15.14 23.19 -17.12
CA ALA A 714 -13.92 23.70 -17.74
C ALA A 714 -13.77 23.30 -19.22
N ASP A 715 -14.19 22.08 -19.58
CA ASP A 715 -14.01 21.52 -20.93
C ASP A 715 -15.22 20.71 -21.43
N GLY A 716 -16.29 20.65 -20.63
CA GLY A 716 -17.51 19.94 -20.99
C GLY A 716 -17.43 18.42 -20.86
N LEU A 717 -16.37 17.87 -20.26
CA LEU A 717 -16.26 16.43 -19.98
C LEU A 717 -17.50 15.94 -19.26
N VAL A 718 -18.08 14.84 -19.75
CA VAL A 718 -19.16 14.11 -19.08
C VAL A 718 -18.58 12.85 -18.46
N ALA A 719 -18.78 12.69 -17.16
CA ALA A 719 -18.46 11.47 -16.42
C ALA A 719 -19.75 10.81 -15.99
N ALA A 720 -19.90 9.51 -16.25
CA ALA A 720 -21.12 8.76 -15.99
C ALA A 720 -20.84 7.35 -15.48
N ASN A 721 -21.57 6.95 -14.44
CA ASN A 721 -21.67 5.58 -13.98
C ASN A 721 -23.08 5.10 -14.27
N PHE A 722 -23.20 4.19 -15.23
CA PHE A 722 -24.43 3.49 -15.57
C PHE A 722 -24.54 2.26 -14.68
N TRP A 723 -25.63 2.19 -13.92
CA TRP A 723 -25.98 1.05 -13.06
C TRP A 723 -26.81 0.03 -13.84
N THR A 724 -27.61 0.51 -14.78
CA THR A 724 -28.37 -0.26 -15.76
C THR A 724 -28.24 0.39 -17.13
N ALA A 725 -28.84 -0.21 -18.16
CA ALA A 725 -28.99 0.46 -19.45
C ALA A 725 -29.68 1.82 -19.28
N GLY A 726 -29.22 2.83 -20.02
CA GLY A 726 -29.76 4.17 -19.89
C GLY A 726 -29.06 5.20 -20.77
N THR A 727 -29.63 6.39 -20.80
CA THR A 727 -29.14 7.53 -21.59
C THR A 727 -28.94 8.75 -20.70
N VAL A 728 -27.82 9.43 -20.88
CA VAL A 728 -27.57 10.76 -20.34
C VAL A 728 -27.06 11.67 -21.44
N ARG A 729 -27.83 12.74 -21.73
CA ARG A 729 -27.58 13.64 -22.86
C ARG A 729 -27.49 12.85 -24.17
N ASP A 730 -26.34 12.88 -24.82
CA ASP A 730 -26.00 12.22 -26.07
C ASP A 730 -25.30 10.87 -25.87
N LEU A 731 -25.03 10.45 -24.63
CA LEU A 731 -24.38 9.19 -24.30
C LEU A 731 -25.40 8.16 -23.82
N THR A 732 -25.46 7.01 -24.48
CA THR A 732 -26.27 5.86 -24.07
C THR A 732 -25.37 4.66 -23.81
N SER A 733 -25.62 3.93 -22.73
CA SER A 733 -25.01 2.62 -22.47
C SER A 733 -26.07 1.53 -22.51
N ASP A 734 -25.70 0.37 -23.03
CA ASP A 734 -26.53 -0.83 -23.10
C ASP A 734 -26.70 -1.55 -21.75
N GLY A 735 -25.98 -1.14 -20.71
CA GLY A 735 -25.96 -1.81 -19.41
C GLY A 735 -25.02 -1.13 -18.41
N PRO A 736 -24.59 -1.87 -17.36
CA PRO A 736 -23.60 -1.39 -16.41
C PRO A 736 -22.30 -0.96 -17.08
N ALA A 737 -21.82 0.25 -16.80
CA ALA A 737 -20.55 0.78 -17.30
C ALA A 737 -20.10 2.01 -16.50
N SER A 738 -18.79 2.24 -16.39
CA SER A 738 -18.24 3.54 -15.99
C SER A 738 -17.57 4.19 -17.19
N VAL A 739 -17.91 5.45 -17.48
CA VAL A 739 -17.57 6.12 -18.74
C VAL A 739 -17.14 7.58 -18.51
N LEU A 740 -16.09 8.00 -19.22
CA LEU A 740 -15.69 9.40 -19.40
C LEU A 740 -15.75 9.75 -20.88
N VAL A 741 -16.40 10.86 -21.22
CA VAL A 741 -16.41 11.44 -22.58
C VAL A 741 -15.90 12.87 -22.51
N ARG A 742 -14.73 13.12 -23.07
CA ARG A 742 -14.04 14.41 -23.02
C ARG A 742 -13.89 15.00 -24.42
N PRO A 743 -14.57 16.12 -24.74
CA PRO A 743 -14.23 16.94 -25.90
C PRO A 743 -12.84 17.56 -25.71
N ASP A 744 -12.01 17.51 -26.76
CA ASP A 744 -10.65 18.05 -26.76
C ASP A 744 -10.32 18.62 -28.16
N GLY A 745 -10.68 19.89 -28.38
CA GLY A 745 -10.59 20.55 -29.68
C GLY A 745 -11.42 19.85 -30.76
N LYS A 746 -10.74 19.30 -31.79
CA LYS A 746 -11.37 18.50 -32.85
C LYS A 746 -11.50 17.02 -32.48
N THR A 747 -11.03 16.59 -31.32
CA THR A 747 -11.09 15.20 -30.88
C THR A 747 -12.09 15.01 -29.75
N VAL A 748 -12.56 13.77 -29.58
CA VAL A 748 -13.35 13.33 -28.43
C VAL A 748 -12.70 12.08 -27.88
N LYS A 749 -12.23 12.15 -26.63
CA LYS A 749 -11.65 11.01 -25.92
C LYS A 749 -12.74 10.31 -25.13
N VAL A 750 -12.81 9.00 -25.26
CA VAL A 750 -13.75 8.13 -24.53
C VAL A 750 -12.93 7.10 -23.76
N SER A 751 -13.18 6.99 -22.47
CA SER A 751 -12.67 5.93 -21.60
C SER A 751 -13.86 5.21 -21.00
N LEU A 752 -13.83 3.88 -21.01
CA LEU A 752 -14.90 3.07 -20.44
C LEU A 752 -14.36 1.82 -19.75
N SER A 753 -15.12 1.28 -18.81
CA SER A 753 -14.86 -0.02 -18.18
C SER A 753 -16.19 -0.74 -17.89
N ASP A 754 -16.09 -2.04 -17.60
CA ASP A 754 -17.15 -2.80 -16.92
C ASP A 754 -16.78 -3.00 -15.44
N PRO A 755 -17.31 -2.21 -14.51
CA PRO A 755 -17.06 -2.36 -13.07
C PRO A 755 -17.65 -3.64 -12.46
N THR A 756 -18.55 -4.33 -13.16
CA THR A 756 -19.08 -5.63 -12.68
C THR A 756 -18.06 -6.74 -12.86
N GLN A 757 -17.18 -6.61 -13.87
CA GLN A 757 -16.23 -7.63 -14.34
C GLN A 757 -16.89 -8.93 -14.84
N LEU A 758 -18.19 -8.90 -15.14
CA LEU A 758 -18.96 -10.06 -15.57
C LEU A 758 -19.37 -9.98 -17.04
N ARG A 759 -19.30 -8.80 -17.65
CA ARG A 759 -19.76 -8.60 -19.02
C ARG A 759 -18.67 -8.96 -20.00
N SER A 760 -19.04 -9.67 -21.07
CA SER A 760 -18.15 -9.89 -22.21
C SER A 760 -17.96 -8.64 -23.07
N SER A 761 -18.92 -7.71 -23.05
CA SER A 761 -18.81 -6.46 -23.81
C SER A 761 -19.65 -5.34 -23.22
N VAL A 762 -19.21 -4.11 -23.47
CA VAL A 762 -19.96 -2.87 -23.25
C VAL A 762 -20.23 -2.18 -24.60
N VAL A 763 -21.47 -1.75 -24.82
CA VAL A 763 -21.86 -0.99 -26.02
C VAL A 763 -22.29 0.42 -25.60
N LEU A 764 -21.67 1.42 -26.20
CA LEU A 764 -22.03 2.82 -26.03
C LEU A 764 -22.51 3.42 -27.35
N ASP A 765 -23.60 4.16 -27.32
CA ASP A 765 -24.02 5.02 -28.43
C ASP A 765 -23.77 6.48 -28.05
N LEU A 766 -22.97 7.16 -28.87
CA LEU A 766 -22.71 8.59 -28.77
C LEU A 766 -23.44 9.29 -29.92
N ALA A 767 -24.50 10.04 -29.62
CA ALA A 767 -25.35 10.74 -30.58
C ALA A 767 -24.68 12.02 -31.14
N GLN A 768 -23.44 11.89 -31.59
CA GLN A 768 -22.64 12.93 -32.25
C GLN A 768 -22.27 12.48 -33.66
N ARG A 769 -22.77 13.20 -34.67
CA ARG A 769 -22.47 12.94 -36.09
C ARG A 769 -21.08 13.44 -36.48
N GLY A 770 -20.54 12.90 -37.57
CA GLY A 770 -19.27 13.34 -38.15
C GLY A 770 -18.04 12.94 -37.32
N LEU A 771 -18.12 11.86 -36.56
CA LEU A 771 -16.98 11.32 -35.80
C LEU A 771 -16.36 10.13 -36.53
N SER A 772 -15.03 10.09 -36.59
CA SER A 772 -14.24 8.97 -37.09
C SER A 772 -13.19 8.54 -36.07
N VAL A 773 -12.81 7.25 -36.07
CA VAL A 773 -11.81 6.71 -35.14
C VAL A 773 -10.41 7.20 -35.52
N VAL A 774 -9.67 7.70 -34.53
CA VAL A 774 -8.24 8.04 -34.65
C VAL A 774 -7.38 6.92 -34.07
N SER A 775 -7.73 6.47 -32.87
CA SER A 775 -7.06 5.40 -32.15
C SER A 775 -8.04 4.71 -31.21
N ALA A 776 -7.80 3.43 -30.93
CA ALA A 776 -8.59 2.64 -29.99
C ALA A 776 -7.68 1.57 -29.36
N ASP A 777 -7.93 1.25 -28.10
CA ASP A 777 -7.28 0.12 -27.44
C ASP A 777 -7.69 -1.21 -28.09
N PRO A 778 -6.86 -2.27 -27.99
CA PRO A 778 -7.23 -3.60 -28.48
C PRO A 778 -8.56 -4.08 -27.87
N GLY A 779 -9.48 -4.52 -28.74
CA GLY A 779 -10.83 -4.94 -28.34
C GLY A 779 -11.89 -3.82 -28.38
N VAL A 780 -11.50 -2.58 -28.70
CA VAL A 780 -12.44 -1.48 -28.90
C VAL A 780 -12.64 -1.20 -30.39
N SER A 781 -13.90 -1.12 -30.81
CA SER A 781 -14.28 -0.75 -32.17
C SER A 781 -15.37 0.33 -32.15
N ALA A 782 -15.44 1.13 -33.20
CA ALA A 782 -16.53 2.08 -33.36
C ALA A 782 -17.01 2.15 -34.81
N ARG A 783 -18.32 2.30 -34.99
CA ARG A 783 -18.98 2.40 -36.31
C ARG A 783 -19.96 3.55 -36.35
N SER A 784 -20.03 4.24 -37.47
CA SER A 784 -21.02 5.29 -37.68
C SER A 784 -22.44 4.71 -37.69
N THR A 785 -23.39 5.46 -37.17
CA THR A 785 -24.83 5.19 -37.20
C THR A 785 -25.55 6.39 -37.82
N LYS A 786 -26.87 6.27 -38.07
CA LYS A 786 -27.70 7.40 -38.53
C LYS A 786 -27.69 8.59 -37.55
N ASP A 787 -27.49 8.31 -36.27
CA ASP A 787 -27.65 9.28 -35.18
C ASP A 787 -26.31 9.67 -34.54
N GLY A 788 -25.21 8.98 -34.85
CA GLY A 788 -23.88 9.30 -34.35
C GLY A 788 -22.88 8.17 -34.54
N VAL A 789 -22.28 7.69 -33.44
CA VAL A 789 -21.31 6.59 -33.43
C VAL A 789 -21.69 5.56 -32.37
N ARG A 790 -21.62 4.28 -32.74
CA ARG A 790 -21.70 3.16 -31.80
C ARG A 790 -20.31 2.64 -31.51
N ILE A 791 -19.94 2.59 -30.24
CA ILE A 791 -18.69 2.05 -29.71
C ILE A 791 -19.00 0.68 -29.10
N THR A 792 -18.18 -0.32 -29.37
CA THR A 792 -18.27 -1.66 -28.78
C THR A 792 -16.89 -2.03 -28.25
N ALA A 793 -16.84 -2.36 -26.97
CA ALA A 793 -15.61 -2.71 -26.28
C ALA A 793 -15.74 -4.12 -25.70
N ASP A 794 -14.77 -4.98 -26.01
CA ASP A 794 -14.60 -6.31 -25.44
C ASP A 794 -14.03 -6.22 -24.02
N THR A 795 -14.87 -6.55 -23.04
CA THR A 795 -14.54 -6.49 -21.60
C THR A 795 -14.33 -7.87 -20.99
N ALA A 796 -14.43 -8.95 -21.78
CA ALA A 796 -14.22 -10.31 -21.29
C ALA A 796 -12.79 -10.46 -20.73
N GLY A 797 -12.66 -10.97 -19.49
CA GLY A 797 -11.36 -11.19 -18.85
C GLY A 797 -10.53 -9.91 -18.64
N ARG A 798 -11.12 -8.71 -18.79
CA ARG A 798 -10.42 -7.44 -18.57
C ARG A 798 -10.46 -7.00 -17.11
N HIS A 799 -11.22 -7.69 -16.27
CA HIS A 799 -11.27 -7.47 -14.82
C HIS A 799 -11.44 -6.01 -14.41
N GLY A 800 -12.31 -5.27 -15.10
CA GLY A 800 -12.59 -3.86 -14.80
C GLY A 800 -11.53 -2.87 -15.29
N ALA A 801 -10.54 -3.31 -16.08
CA ALA A 801 -9.59 -2.42 -16.74
C ALA A 801 -10.30 -1.38 -17.63
N THR A 802 -9.69 -0.21 -17.74
CA THR A 802 -10.19 0.85 -18.63
C THR A 802 -9.74 0.61 -20.07
N LEU A 803 -10.69 0.77 -20.99
CA LEU A 803 -10.49 0.74 -22.44
C LEU A 803 -10.74 2.13 -23.02
N ASN A 804 -9.88 2.54 -23.95
CA ASN A 804 -9.83 3.90 -24.47
C ASN A 804 -10.06 3.96 -25.98
N LEU A 805 -10.65 5.08 -26.41
CA LEU A 805 -10.92 5.42 -27.79
C LEU A 805 -10.75 6.93 -27.99
N THR A 806 -10.08 7.32 -29.07
CA THR A 806 -10.06 8.71 -29.54
C THR A 806 -10.78 8.81 -30.87
N LEU A 807 -11.79 9.68 -30.91
CA LEU A 807 -12.56 10.05 -32.10
C LEU A 807 -12.15 11.43 -32.59
N LYS A 808 -12.35 11.73 -33.87
CA LYS A 808 -12.12 13.04 -34.49
C LYS A 808 -13.36 13.52 -35.22
N ARG A 809 -13.68 14.81 -35.02
CA ARG A 809 -14.71 15.54 -35.74
C ARG A 809 -14.23 15.85 -37.17
N SER A 810 -15.06 15.52 -38.14
CA SER A 810 -14.92 15.90 -39.56
C SER A 810 -14.86 17.40 -39.75
#